data_AF-A0A9D6F314-F1
#
_entry.id   AF-A0A9D6F314-F1
#
_cell.length_a   1.000
_cell.length_b   1.000
_cell.length_c   1.000
_cell.angle_alpha   90.00
_cell.angle_beta   90.00
_cell.angle_gamma   90.00
#
_symmetry.space_group_name_H-M   'P 1'
#
loop_
_entity.id
_entity.type
_entity.pdbx_description
1 polymer ?
#
loop_
_entity_poly.entity_id
_entity_poly.type
_entity_poly.pdbx_seq_one_letter_code
_entity_poly.pdbx_strand_id
1 'polypeptide(L)'
;MVMNWAKWLGDRNLDGLVHLPDKVREREWHPTDQDRDAAWELYTELRTRVTTQPLHYRSGDEEAALKSLYELFGQTRGLLHKYQRKCAHFAILSVFTLNCVVRPFTAKWHKIKLSGQLRNEDTRGIFRAELIKLQVKLTEFQRLLGHLAENGDFKEGSESGLVTHGPTTYPLGGEIVVDSLQGVADGDVLVREKGEIVKRRAKVLGDASPEPTDFVGLAISGGGIRSATFALGVVQGLAEKGFLPAIDYLSTVSGGGYLGSFISSYLNSDNPNVGPNPNQLPFKPVQNNEAPPIRHMRNHSKYLDEGSALDRVRSVGQVLYGVLTNVLISVAIIILLATATFALQKTQIAGALRGEFDIYLQVWTIASLILLAVLLIGLAIVQDLGRLGPVWHRARDWYERISAGVLIATVAFVVYDLQPTLFWVFHNVLGQLETWFRMSIAVISPPLIGALVVYLKHRPWWSRLVMRIFWMSGPVAFLVFYFSLLGALTRIWDEQAIKGWWYTTPIPIFEMGVVPWWIFVAVDLLALIYGFMFLNVNLTSPHRFYRNQVARAYILKNDDPNPPVENETLKLSDLCKHEKTPYHLVNGALNLSASPRADLRGRNSDFFLFSKHYCGSPVLGYFPTSDWEALDAHVNLGTAMAISGAAAAPIMGMASIFGASFVLTLLNVRLAYWIRDPNPAKTWWFNMKPAILSGPGPLYVLREMAGRTSEATRYVNVSDGGHLENLGVYELLRRRCKFIIAIDGEQDALMTFGSLIRVIRFAHIDFGINIDIDLSDLRLDDAGFSKAHYALGEIDYGNGEQGFLLYIKSSMTGNELDYVLAYKASSPAFPHESTADQLFEEDQFEAYRALGHHCMESLIRPELLVTPLAPGTTLRDWFQRLANSLLGG
;
A
#
# COMPACT_ATOMS: atom_id res chain seq x y z
N MET A 1 65.68 -37.17 -11.64
CA MET A 1 65.10 -36.60 -10.40
C MET A 1 64.01 -37.54 -9.95
N VAL A 2 64.11 -38.06 -8.72
CA VAL A 2 63.04 -38.87 -8.13
C VAL A 2 61.80 -37.98 -7.92
N MET A 3 60.62 -38.46 -8.28
CA MET A 3 59.36 -37.75 -8.06
C MET A 3 59.07 -37.76 -6.55
N ASN A 4 58.90 -36.59 -5.93
CA ASN A 4 58.46 -36.45 -4.55
C ASN A 4 57.09 -35.78 -4.50
N TRP A 5 56.45 -35.77 -3.33
CA TRP A 5 55.11 -35.18 -3.16
C TRP A 5 55.04 -33.71 -3.58
N ALA A 6 56.04 -32.90 -3.20
CA ALA A 6 56.09 -31.48 -3.57
C ALA A 6 56.07 -31.28 -5.09
N LYS A 7 56.89 -32.05 -5.81
CA LYS A 7 56.93 -31.98 -7.27
C LYS A 7 55.66 -32.53 -7.92
N TRP A 8 55.10 -33.63 -7.40
CA TRP A 8 53.87 -34.21 -7.94
C TRP A 8 52.65 -33.30 -7.79
N LEU A 9 52.53 -32.60 -6.66
CA LEU A 9 51.50 -31.59 -6.42
C LEU A 9 51.75 -30.33 -7.25
N GLY A 10 52.98 -29.82 -7.29
CA GLY A 10 53.35 -28.61 -8.03
C GLY A 10 53.14 -28.74 -9.53
N ASP A 11 53.53 -29.87 -10.14
CA ASP A 11 53.35 -30.14 -11.57
C ASP A 11 51.86 -30.15 -12.01
N ARG A 12 50.92 -30.26 -11.05
CA ARG A 12 49.47 -30.28 -11.28
C ARG A 12 48.73 -29.06 -10.72
N ASN A 13 49.48 -28.05 -10.24
CA ASN A 13 48.93 -26.86 -9.59
C ASN A 13 48.08 -27.19 -8.34
N LEU A 14 48.45 -28.25 -7.61
CA LEU A 14 47.71 -28.83 -6.49
C LEU A 14 48.34 -28.48 -5.11
N ASP A 15 49.38 -27.65 -5.07
CA ASP A 15 50.15 -27.35 -3.85
C ASP A 15 49.39 -26.59 -2.75
N GLY A 16 48.30 -25.91 -3.12
CA GLY A 16 47.42 -25.20 -2.17
C GLY A 16 46.36 -26.09 -1.49
N LEU A 17 46.16 -27.32 -1.97
CA LEU A 17 45.01 -28.16 -1.62
C LEU A 17 45.17 -28.92 -0.31
N VAL A 18 46.40 -29.33 0.00
CA VAL A 18 46.72 -30.13 1.18
C VAL A 18 48.02 -29.61 1.79
N HIS A 19 47.91 -28.96 2.96
CA HIS A 19 49.08 -28.54 3.74
C HIS A 19 49.73 -29.76 4.42
N LEU A 20 50.40 -30.58 3.63
CA LEU A 20 51.18 -31.71 4.13
C LEU A 20 52.41 -31.18 4.89
N PRO A 21 52.77 -31.79 6.04
CA PRO A 21 54.02 -31.46 6.74
C PRO A 21 55.24 -31.61 5.83
N ASP A 22 56.28 -30.79 6.02
CA ASP A 22 57.47 -30.77 5.15
C ASP A 22 58.12 -32.16 5.01
N LYS A 23 58.15 -32.94 6.10
CA LYS A 23 58.64 -34.33 6.11
C LYS A 23 57.87 -35.27 5.17
N VAL A 24 56.60 -34.99 4.89
CA VAL A 24 55.78 -35.76 3.95
C VAL A 24 55.98 -35.25 2.53
N ARG A 25 56.14 -33.92 2.34
CA ARG A 25 56.40 -33.29 1.04
C ARG A 25 57.71 -33.75 0.40
N GLU A 26 58.72 -34.03 1.21
CA GLU A 26 60.02 -34.53 0.76
C GLU A 26 60.06 -36.04 0.49
N ARG A 27 59.01 -36.80 0.87
CA ARG A 27 58.95 -38.25 0.70
C ARG A 27 58.80 -38.62 -0.78
N GLU A 28 59.38 -39.75 -1.18
CA GLU A 28 59.23 -40.27 -2.54
C GLU A 28 57.76 -40.58 -2.89
N TRP A 29 57.36 -40.16 -4.08
CA TRP A 29 56.04 -40.41 -4.66
C TRP A 29 56.08 -41.66 -5.53
N HIS A 30 55.53 -42.76 -5.01
CA HIS A 30 55.43 -44.04 -5.71
C HIS A 30 54.12 -44.77 -5.32
N PRO A 31 52.96 -44.34 -5.85
CA PRO A 31 51.66 -44.90 -5.49
C PRO A 31 51.49 -46.32 -6.03
N THR A 32 51.01 -47.23 -5.17
CA THR A 32 50.73 -48.62 -5.53
C THR A 32 49.42 -48.78 -6.30
N ASP A 33 49.16 -49.93 -6.89
CA ASP A 33 47.85 -50.22 -7.49
C ASP A 33 46.73 -50.16 -6.42
N GLN A 34 47.02 -50.57 -5.19
CA GLN A 34 46.07 -50.47 -4.08
C GLN A 34 45.78 -49.03 -3.64
N ASP A 35 46.74 -48.10 -3.78
CA ASP A 35 46.47 -46.66 -3.59
C ASP A 35 45.47 -46.16 -4.63
N ARG A 36 45.60 -46.63 -5.87
CA ARG A 36 44.73 -46.22 -7.00
C ARG A 36 43.32 -46.77 -6.84
N ASP A 37 43.19 -48.05 -6.50
CA ASP A 37 41.89 -48.68 -6.24
C ASP A 37 41.15 -48.01 -5.06
N ALA A 38 41.86 -47.75 -3.96
CA ALA A 38 41.30 -47.07 -2.80
C ALA A 38 40.90 -45.61 -3.13
N ALA A 39 41.72 -44.91 -3.93
CA ALA A 39 41.41 -43.58 -4.39
C ALA A 39 40.17 -43.55 -5.29
N TRP A 40 40.03 -44.51 -6.21
CA TRP A 40 38.87 -44.63 -7.10
C TRP A 40 37.56 -44.88 -6.35
N GLU A 41 37.59 -45.77 -5.35
CA GLU A 41 36.41 -46.06 -4.52
C GLU A 41 35.96 -44.84 -3.72
N LEU A 42 36.89 -44.14 -3.05
CA LEU A 42 36.54 -42.93 -2.29
C LEU A 42 36.15 -41.76 -3.20
N TYR A 43 36.78 -41.64 -4.36
CA TYR A 43 36.45 -40.66 -5.39
C TYR A 43 35.01 -40.84 -5.88
N THR A 44 34.58 -42.09 -6.12
CA THR A 44 33.21 -42.42 -6.55
C THR A 44 32.16 -42.06 -5.48
N GLU A 45 32.49 -42.26 -4.20
CA GLU A 45 31.63 -41.84 -3.09
C GLU A 45 31.54 -40.31 -2.98
N LEU A 46 32.66 -39.61 -3.08
CA LEU A 46 32.68 -38.15 -2.94
C LEU A 46 31.88 -37.47 -4.05
N ARG A 47 32.06 -37.85 -5.33
CA ARG A 47 31.39 -37.20 -6.47
C ARG A 47 29.86 -37.28 -6.47
N THR A 48 29.29 -38.24 -5.72
CA THR A 48 27.83 -38.48 -5.64
C THR A 48 27.19 -37.96 -4.35
N ARG A 49 27.97 -37.36 -3.45
CA ARG A 49 27.49 -36.85 -2.16
C ARG A 49 27.23 -35.36 -2.18
N VAL A 50 26.32 -34.94 -1.30
CA VAL A 50 26.10 -33.53 -0.88
C VAL A 50 27.40 -32.84 -0.43
N THR A 51 28.44 -33.60 -0.09
CA THR A 51 29.74 -33.08 0.36
C THR A 51 30.56 -32.41 -0.74
N THR A 52 30.26 -32.67 -2.01
CA THR A 52 30.89 -32.01 -3.17
C THR A 52 29.88 -31.42 -4.16
N GLN A 53 28.58 -31.70 -3.96
CA GLN A 53 27.48 -31.07 -4.70
C GLN A 53 26.78 -30.00 -3.85
N PRO A 54 26.67 -28.75 -4.30
CA PRO A 54 25.98 -27.70 -3.56
C PRO A 54 24.52 -28.08 -3.29
N LEU A 55 24.05 -27.83 -2.07
CA LEU A 55 22.62 -27.94 -1.76
C LEU A 55 21.92 -26.69 -2.30
N HIS A 56 20.85 -26.88 -3.05
CA HIS A 56 19.95 -25.78 -3.39
C HIS A 56 19.46 -25.09 -2.10
N TYR A 57 19.34 -23.75 -2.09
CA TYR A 57 19.05 -23.01 -0.85
C TYR A 57 17.76 -23.47 -0.16
N ARG A 58 16.74 -23.81 -0.96
CA ARG A 58 15.43 -24.29 -0.48
C ARG A 58 15.34 -25.81 -0.31
N SER A 59 16.35 -26.55 -0.73
CA SER A 59 16.32 -28.02 -0.72
C SER A 59 17.39 -28.60 0.19
N GLY A 60 17.18 -29.84 0.63
CA GLY A 60 18.10 -30.55 1.52
C GLY A 60 17.98 -30.13 2.99
N ASP A 61 18.47 -31.01 3.84
CA ASP A 61 18.42 -30.90 5.30
C ASP A 61 19.85 -30.81 5.85
N GLU A 62 20.13 -29.81 6.68
CA GLU A 62 21.46 -29.60 7.26
C GLU A 62 21.87 -30.78 8.16
N GLU A 63 20.91 -31.44 8.80
CA GLU A 63 21.19 -32.66 9.57
C GLU A 63 21.65 -33.81 8.67
N ALA A 64 21.02 -34.00 7.51
CA ALA A 64 21.42 -34.99 6.51
C ALA A 64 22.78 -34.66 5.88
N ALA A 65 23.06 -33.38 5.60
CA ALA A 65 24.37 -32.93 5.11
C ALA A 65 25.49 -33.21 6.12
N LEU A 66 25.24 -32.88 7.39
CA LEU A 66 26.18 -33.15 8.49
C LEU A 66 26.39 -34.66 8.68
N LYS A 67 25.33 -35.46 8.56
CA LYS A 67 25.42 -36.93 8.62
C LYS A 67 26.26 -37.47 7.47
N SER A 68 26.07 -36.99 6.24
CA SER A 68 26.84 -37.41 5.07
C SER A 68 28.34 -37.13 5.22
N LEU A 69 28.71 -35.97 5.78
CA LEU A 69 30.10 -35.64 6.11
C LEU A 69 30.69 -36.56 7.18
N TYR A 70 29.91 -36.89 8.20
CA TYR A 70 30.36 -37.79 9.28
C TYR A 70 30.59 -39.23 8.79
N GLU A 71 29.76 -39.72 7.86
CA GLU A 71 29.88 -41.07 7.29
C GLU A 71 31.20 -41.29 6.54
N LEU A 72 31.83 -40.23 5.98
CA LEU A 72 33.13 -40.32 5.32
C LEU A 72 34.22 -40.93 6.22
N PHE A 73 34.18 -40.67 7.53
CA PHE A 73 35.14 -41.27 8.47
C PHE A 73 34.99 -42.80 8.57
N GLY A 74 33.77 -43.32 8.43
CA GLY A 74 33.50 -44.75 8.41
C GLY A 74 33.97 -45.38 7.11
N GLN A 75 33.64 -44.76 5.97
CA GLN A 75 34.01 -45.25 4.65
C GLN A 75 35.52 -45.29 4.43
N THR A 76 36.23 -44.20 4.75
CA THR A 76 37.69 -44.17 4.64
C THR A 76 38.34 -45.21 5.53
N ARG A 77 37.86 -45.44 6.76
CA ARG A 77 38.36 -46.53 7.61
C ARG A 77 38.14 -47.90 6.97
N GLY A 78 36.97 -48.13 6.37
CA GLY A 78 36.69 -49.37 5.62
C GLY A 78 37.70 -49.64 4.52
N LEU A 79 38.03 -48.62 3.71
CA LEU A 79 39.05 -48.71 2.66
C LEU A 79 40.45 -48.98 3.23
N LEU A 80 40.84 -48.29 4.30
CA LEU A 80 42.12 -48.54 4.97
C LEU A 80 42.23 -49.95 5.56
N HIS A 81 41.13 -50.53 6.04
CA HIS A 81 41.10 -51.93 6.49
C HIS A 81 41.17 -52.91 5.31
N LYS A 82 40.50 -52.59 4.20
CA LYS A 82 40.47 -53.41 2.98
C LYS A 82 41.85 -53.50 2.31
N TYR A 83 42.51 -52.37 2.12
CA TYR A 83 43.80 -52.28 1.40
C TYR A 83 45.04 -52.28 2.32
N GLN A 84 44.84 -52.14 3.63
CA GLN A 84 45.87 -52.25 4.68
C GLN A 84 47.10 -51.37 4.42
N ARG A 85 48.31 -51.88 4.69
CA ARG A 85 49.57 -51.13 4.57
C ARG A 85 49.96 -50.78 3.13
N LYS A 86 49.25 -51.33 2.13
CA LYS A 86 49.61 -51.14 0.72
C LYS A 86 49.11 -49.81 0.15
N CYS A 87 48.05 -49.21 0.70
CA CYS A 87 47.54 -47.91 0.27
C CYS A 87 48.11 -46.72 1.09
N ALA A 88 49.44 -46.66 1.24
CA ALA A 88 50.09 -45.71 2.16
C ALA A 88 49.93 -44.24 1.72
N HIS A 89 49.96 -43.94 0.42
CA HIS A 89 49.82 -42.59 -0.10
C HIS A 89 48.36 -42.10 0.00
N PHE A 90 47.40 -42.96 -0.34
CA PHE A 90 45.97 -42.74 -0.12
C PHE A 90 45.64 -42.51 1.35
N ALA A 91 46.26 -43.29 2.26
CA ALA A 91 46.04 -43.17 3.70
C ALA A 91 46.49 -41.80 4.23
N ILE A 92 47.67 -41.32 3.82
CA ILE A 92 48.17 -40.01 4.22
C ILE A 92 47.20 -38.90 3.80
N LEU A 93 46.77 -38.90 2.54
CA LEU A 93 45.84 -37.92 1.99
C LEU A 93 44.49 -37.94 2.72
N SER A 94 43.86 -39.11 2.80
CA SER A 94 42.52 -39.23 3.32
C SER A 94 42.46 -38.97 4.83
N VAL A 95 43.44 -39.45 5.60
CA VAL A 95 43.51 -39.21 7.05
C VAL A 95 43.78 -37.73 7.35
N PHE A 96 44.65 -37.09 6.57
CA PHE A 96 44.91 -35.66 6.71
C PHE A 96 43.64 -34.85 6.42
N THR A 97 43.00 -35.06 5.28
CA THR A 97 41.78 -34.32 4.90
C THR A 97 40.68 -34.53 5.93
N LEU A 98 40.42 -35.76 6.36
CA LEU A 98 39.39 -36.04 7.35
C LEU A 98 39.66 -35.36 8.69
N ASN A 99 40.91 -35.38 9.19
CA ASN A 99 41.23 -34.83 10.51
C ASN A 99 41.44 -33.31 10.53
N CYS A 100 42.01 -32.75 9.47
CA CYS A 100 42.37 -31.33 9.42
C CYS A 100 41.30 -30.48 8.73
N VAL A 101 40.50 -31.06 7.84
CA VAL A 101 39.50 -30.34 7.04
C VAL A 101 38.08 -30.67 7.50
N VAL A 102 37.72 -31.97 7.57
CA VAL A 102 36.32 -32.38 7.86
C VAL A 102 35.99 -32.42 9.35
N ARG A 103 36.92 -32.87 10.20
CA ARG A 103 36.71 -33.02 11.65
C ARG A 103 36.39 -31.68 12.36
N PRO A 104 37.06 -30.55 12.08
CA PRO A 104 36.72 -29.28 12.73
C PRO A 104 35.28 -28.85 12.45
N PHE A 105 34.82 -29.02 11.20
CA PHE A 105 33.45 -28.72 10.80
C PHE A 105 32.44 -29.63 11.52
N THR A 106 32.62 -30.95 11.41
CA THR A 106 31.69 -31.93 12.00
C THR A 106 31.62 -31.82 13.53
N ALA A 107 32.74 -31.56 14.22
CA ALA A 107 32.77 -31.38 15.67
C ALA A 107 31.98 -30.13 16.12
N LYS A 108 32.14 -29.00 15.42
CA LYS A 108 31.41 -27.76 15.71
C LYS A 108 29.90 -27.98 15.55
N TRP A 109 29.49 -28.50 14.41
CA TRP A 109 28.08 -28.60 14.04
C TRP A 109 27.34 -29.73 14.74
N HIS A 110 28.05 -30.78 15.18
CA HIS A 110 27.46 -31.81 16.02
C HIS A 110 26.99 -31.26 17.38
N LYS A 111 27.75 -30.37 18.00
CA LYS A 111 27.35 -29.71 19.26
C LYS A 111 26.09 -28.85 19.08
N ILE A 112 26.01 -28.11 17.98
CA ILE A 112 24.87 -27.24 17.62
C ILE A 112 23.63 -28.06 17.24
N LYS A 113 23.83 -29.22 16.61
CA LYS A 113 22.74 -30.17 16.37
C LYS A 113 22.12 -30.67 17.68
N LEU A 114 22.96 -31.03 18.66
CA LEU A 114 22.49 -31.53 19.96
C LEU A 114 21.71 -30.48 20.77
N SER A 115 21.96 -29.18 20.55
CA SER A 115 21.20 -28.10 21.18
C SER A 115 19.88 -27.76 20.47
N GLY A 116 19.55 -28.44 19.36
CA GLY A 116 18.36 -28.18 18.53
C GLY A 116 18.46 -26.92 17.66
N GLN A 117 19.53 -26.14 17.80
CA GLN A 117 19.72 -24.86 17.13
C GLN A 117 20.00 -24.98 15.63
N LEU A 118 20.39 -26.16 15.14
CA LEU A 118 20.65 -26.38 13.71
C LEU A 118 19.40 -26.15 12.83
N ARG A 119 18.20 -26.12 13.43
CA ARG A 119 16.95 -25.82 12.73
C ARG A 119 16.64 -24.32 12.62
N ASN A 120 17.36 -23.48 13.37
CA ASN A 120 17.18 -22.03 13.37
C ASN A 120 17.77 -21.41 12.10
N GLU A 121 17.09 -20.45 11.47
CA GLU A 121 17.49 -19.89 10.16
C GLU A 121 18.89 -19.27 10.15
N ASP A 122 19.27 -18.53 11.19
CA ASP A 122 20.63 -17.99 11.31
C ASP A 122 21.71 -19.07 11.37
N THR A 123 21.41 -20.12 12.13
CA THR A 123 22.35 -21.21 12.34
C THR A 123 22.45 -22.06 11.07
N ARG A 124 21.34 -22.22 10.33
CA ARG A 124 21.30 -22.83 8.99
C ARG A 124 22.09 -22.02 7.98
N GLY A 125 21.94 -20.70 7.96
CA GLY A 125 22.72 -19.79 7.12
C GLY A 125 24.22 -19.97 7.36
N ILE A 126 24.66 -19.83 8.61
CA ILE A 126 26.08 -20.01 8.98
C ILE A 126 26.58 -21.42 8.62
N PHE A 127 25.76 -22.46 8.83
CA PHE A 127 26.08 -23.83 8.44
C PHE A 127 26.33 -23.94 6.94
N ARG A 128 25.44 -23.39 6.13
CA ARG A 128 25.54 -23.41 4.66
C ARG A 128 26.73 -22.61 4.16
N ALA A 129 27.02 -21.42 4.72
CA ALA A 129 28.23 -20.66 4.40
C ALA A 129 29.51 -21.44 4.66
N GLU A 130 29.60 -22.09 5.82
CA GLU A 130 30.76 -22.90 6.16
C GLU A 130 30.82 -24.19 5.33
N LEU A 131 29.66 -24.76 4.99
CA LEU A 131 29.56 -25.93 4.14
C LEU A 131 30.07 -25.61 2.73
N ILE A 132 29.71 -24.46 2.14
CA ILE A 132 30.22 -24.02 0.83
C ILE A 132 31.75 -23.93 0.86
N LYS A 133 32.32 -23.31 1.90
CA LYS A 133 33.78 -23.23 2.09
C LYS A 133 34.42 -24.61 2.23
N LEU A 134 33.74 -25.55 2.88
CA LEU A 134 34.18 -26.94 3.03
C LEU A 134 34.07 -27.71 1.70
N GLN A 135 32.99 -27.51 0.95
CA GLN A 135 32.73 -28.12 -0.36
C GLN A 135 33.82 -27.76 -1.35
N VAL A 136 34.29 -26.51 -1.39
CA VAL A 136 35.46 -26.12 -2.20
C VAL A 136 36.65 -27.04 -1.89
N LYS A 137 37.00 -27.19 -0.61
CA LYS A 137 38.12 -28.05 -0.18
C LYS A 137 37.89 -29.54 -0.44
N LEU A 138 36.64 -30.00 -0.42
CA LEU A 138 36.29 -31.40 -0.68
C LEU A 138 36.26 -31.73 -2.17
N THR A 139 35.84 -30.81 -3.03
CA THR A 139 35.95 -30.91 -4.49
C THR A 139 37.40 -30.91 -4.92
N GLU A 140 38.21 -30.09 -4.26
CA GLU A 140 39.67 -30.07 -4.37
C GLU A 140 40.31 -31.43 -3.99
N PHE A 141 39.89 -32.01 -2.86
CA PHE A 141 40.31 -33.35 -2.45
C PHE A 141 39.83 -34.46 -3.41
N GLN A 142 38.61 -34.34 -3.92
CA GLN A 142 38.05 -35.23 -4.93
C GLN A 142 38.93 -35.26 -6.20
N ARG A 143 39.31 -34.10 -6.74
CA ARG A 143 40.22 -34.02 -7.91
C ARG A 143 41.56 -34.69 -7.65
N LEU A 144 42.10 -34.51 -6.44
CA LEU A 144 43.37 -35.14 -6.05
C LEU A 144 43.26 -36.67 -6.05
N LEU A 145 42.14 -37.22 -5.56
CA LEU A 145 41.86 -38.66 -5.63
C LEU A 145 41.70 -39.15 -7.08
N GLY A 146 41.05 -38.36 -7.95
CA GLY A 146 40.95 -38.67 -9.39
C GLY A 146 42.32 -38.77 -10.07
N HIS A 147 43.20 -37.79 -9.83
CA HIS A 147 44.58 -37.84 -10.33
C HIS A 147 45.40 -39.01 -9.76
N LEU A 148 45.17 -39.39 -8.50
CA LEU A 148 45.81 -40.56 -7.89
C LEU A 148 45.30 -41.86 -8.55
N ALA A 149 43.99 -41.99 -8.76
CA ALA A 149 43.38 -43.19 -9.33
C ALA A 149 43.80 -43.45 -10.79
N GLU A 150 43.79 -42.41 -11.63
CA GLU A 150 44.04 -42.54 -13.08
C GLU A 150 45.49 -42.21 -13.49
N ASN A 151 46.44 -42.22 -12.54
CA ASN A 151 47.86 -41.98 -12.79
C ASN A 151 48.17 -40.68 -13.58
N GLY A 152 47.32 -39.67 -13.45
CA GLY A 152 47.47 -38.37 -14.13
C GLY A 152 46.76 -38.22 -15.49
N ASP A 153 46.13 -39.27 -16.05
CA ASP A 153 45.31 -39.17 -17.27
C ASP A 153 43.90 -38.61 -17.00
N PHE A 154 43.63 -38.25 -15.74
CA PHE A 154 42.39 -37.69 -15.27
C PHE A 154 42.04 -36.37 -16.01
N LYS A 155 40.90 -36.36 -16.72
CA LYS A 155 40.38 -35.18 -17.43
C LYS A 155 39.36 -34.42 -16.57
N GLU A 156 39.74 -33.21 -16.17
CA GLU A 156 38.83 -32.26 -15.53
C GLU A 156 37.57 -32.02 -16.39
N GLY A 157 36.40 -31.99 -15.74
CA GLY A 157 35.11 -31.75 -16.40
C GLY A 157 34.35 -32.99 -16.88
N SER A 158 34.92 -34.20 -16.75
CA SER A 158 34.22 -35.47 -17.02
C SER A 158 33.41 -36.02 -15.83
N GLU A 159 33.49 -35.37 -14.67
CA GLU A 159 33.10 -35.94 -13.36
C GLU A 159 31.63 -35.73 -12.96
N SER A 160 30.93 -34.75 -13.52
CA SER A 160 29.57 -34.40 -13.14
C SER A 160 28.70 -34.25 -14.39
N GLY A 161 27.67 -35.08 -14.53
CA GLY A 161 26.57 -34.85 -15.46
C GLY A 161 25.72 -33.62 -15.13
N LEU A 162 26.20 -32.73 -14.24
CA LEU A 162 25.67 -31.40 -14.06
C LEU A 162 26.06 -30.58 -15.28
N VAL A 163 25.14 -30.56 -16.24
CA VAL A 163 25.01 -29.41 -17.13
C VAL A 163 24.85 -28.22 -16.19
N THR A 164 25.91 -27.43 -16.02
CA THR A 164 25.74 -26.05 -15.60
C THR A 164 24.88 -25.43 -16.68
N HIS A 165 23.58 -25.28 -16.42
CA HIS A 165 22.77 -24.38 -17.21
C HIS A 165 23.44 -23.02 -17.08
N GLY A 166 24.21 -22.66 -18.11
CA GLY A 166 24.66 -21.30 -18.28
C GLY A 166 23.42 -20.41 -18.21
N PRO A 167 23.53 -19.20 -17.65
CA PRO A 167 22.39 -18.33 -17.43
C PRO A 167 21.62 -18.21 -18.75
N THR A 168 20.37 -18.66 -18.75
CA THR A 168 19.43 -18.42 -19.86
C THR A 168 19.16 -16.92 -19.87
N THR A 169 20.05 -16.19 -20.54
CA THR A 169 19.94 -14.76 -20.77
C THR A 169 18.95 -14.54 -21.90
N TYR A 170 17.66 -14.47 -21.56
CA TYR A 170 16.71 -13.78 -22.43
C TYR A 170 16.68 -12.31 -22.00
N PRO A 171 17.11 -11.36 -22.85
CA PRO A 171 16.85 -9.95 -22.59
C PRO A 171 15.33 -9.71 -22.71
N LEU A 172 14.63 -9.60 -21.58
CA LEU A 172 13.31 -8.96 -21.58
C LEU A 172 13.48 -7.49 -21.88
N GLY A 173 12.50 -6.91 -22.59
CA GLY A 173 12.32 -5.48 -22.87
C GLY A 173 11.58 -5.10 -24.14
N GLY A 174 10.87 -6.05 -24.75
CA GLY A 174 10.01 -5.83 -25.91
C GLY A 174 8.74 -5.03 -25.59
N GLU A 175 8.00 -4.70 -26.66
CA GLU A 175 6.82 -3.82 -26.67
C GLU A 175 5.78 -4.20 -25.61
N ILE A 176 5.38 -3.20 -24.84
CA ILE A 176 4.26 -3.28 -23.93
C ILE A 176 3.00 -3.10 -24.75
N VAL A 177 2.17 -4.14 -24.81
CA VAL A 177 0.82 -4.04 -25.35
C VAL A 177 -0.02 -3.30 -24.29
N VAL A 178 -0.29 -2.02 -24.53
CA VAL A 178 -1.25 -1.25 -23.71
C VAL A 178 -2.63 -1.48 -24.34
N ASP A 179 -3.51 -2.21 -23.66
CA ASP A 179 -4.74 -2.77 -24.25
C ASP A 179 -5.80 -1.78 -24.77
N SER A 180 -5.60 -0.46 -24.64
CA SER A 180 -6.28 0.57 -25.45
C SER A 180 -5.97 1.97 -24.90
N LEU A 181 -5.35 2.84 -25.70
CA LEU A 181 -5.24 4.27 -25.42
C LEU A 181 -6.32 5.06 -26.19
N GLN A 182 -7.37 5.53 -25.50
CA GLN A 182 -8.27 6.53 -26.06
C GLN A 182 -7.67 7.93 -25.91
N GLY A 183 -7.39 8.60 -27.03
CA GLY A 183 -6.97 10.02 -27.06
C GLY A 183 -5.46 10.28 -27.10
N VAL A 184 -4.63 9.23 -27.14
CA VAL A 184 -3.17 9.31 -27.31
C VAL A 184 -2.75 8.18 -28.25
N ALA A 185 -1.82 8.41 -29.18
CA ALA A 185 -1.32 7.34 -30.05
C ALA A 185 -0.63 6.26 -29.20
N ASP A 186 -0.83 4.98 -29.54
CA ASP A 186 -0.52 3.79 -28.72
C ASP A 186 0.94 3.66 -28.21
N GLY A 187 1.86 4.54 -28.63
CA GLY A 187 3.27 4.56 -28.22
C GLY A 187 3.70 5.73 -27.31
N ASP A 188 2.93 6.82 -27.19
CA ASP A 188 3.47 8.07 -26.59
C ASP A 188 3.71 7.99 -25.07
N VAL A 189 2.87 7.25 -24.33
CA VAL A 189 3.00 7.13 -22.87
C VAL A 189 4.34 6.52 -22.51
N LEU A 190 4.60 5.33 -23.05
CA LEU A 190 5.81 4.57 -22.77
C LEU A 190 7.05 5.23 -23.36
N VAL A 191 6.95 5.83 -24.55
CA VAL A 191 8.07 6.56 -25.14
C VAL A 191 8.53 7.69 -24.22
N ARG A 192 7.61 8.44 -23.63
CA ARG A 192 7.95 9.50 -22.67
C ARG A 192 8.49 8.96 -21.35
N GLU A 193 7.85 7.92 -20.78
CA GLU A 193 8.33 7.25 -19.56
C GLU A 193 9.76 6.69 -19.75
N LYS A 194 9.98 5.93 -20.83
CA LYS A 194 11.29 5.40 -21.21
C LYS A 194 12.32 6.51 -21.40
N GLY A 195 11.95 7.61 -22.04
CA GLY A 195 12.83 8.77 -22.23
C GLY A 195 13.33 9.38 -20.91
N GLU A 196 12.48 9.47 -19.88
CA GLU A 196 12.87 9.93 -18.55
C GLU A 196 13.80 8.92 -17.84
N ILE A 197 13.49 7.61 -17.97
CA ILE A 197 14.30 6.54 -17.39
C ILE A 197 15.70 6.51 -18.00
N VAL A 198 15.82 6.62 -19.33
CA VAL A 198 17.12 6.63 -20.03
C VAL A 198 17.96 7.81 -19.57
N LYS A 199 17.39 9.02 -19.47
CA LYS A 199 18.10 10.20 -18.96
C LYS A 199 18.60 10.00 -17.53
N ARG A 200 17.74 9.45 -16.66
CA ARG A 200 18.11 9.11 -15.29
C ARG A 200 19.21 8.05 -15.22
N ARG A 201 19.08 6.94 -15.95
CA ARG A 201 20.10 5.87 -15.99
C ARG A 201 21.45 6.42 -16.45
N ALA A 202 21.47 7.26 -17.48
CA ALA A 202 22.68 7.90 -17.97
C ALA A 202 23.37 8.75 -16.89
N LYS A 203 22.58 9.47 -16.08
CA LYS A 203 23.09 10.34 -15.02
C LYS A 203 23.52 9.60 -13.76
N VAL A 204 22.72 8.64 -13.31
CA VAL A 204 22.90 7.99 -11.99
C VAL A 204 23.74 6.73 -12.09
N LEU A 205 23.57 5.95 -13.17
CA LEU A 205 24.29 4.68 -13.39
C LEU A 205 25.43 4.81 -14.42
N GLY A 206 25.47 5.89 -15.20
CA GLY A 206 26.36 5.99 -16.36
C GLY A 206 25.92 5.14 -17.55
N ASP A 207 24.71 4.55 -17.51
CA ASP A 207 24.14 3.71 -18.56
C ASP A 207 23.29 4.57 -19.50
N ALA A 208 23.85 4.91 -20.66
CA ALA A 208 23.17 5.71 -21.69
C ALA A 208 22.54 4.86 -22.80
N SER A 209 22.21 3.60 -22.51
CA SER A 209 21.55 2.71 -23.49
C SER A 209 20.22 3.32 -23.96
N PRO A 210 20.02 3.52 -25.28
CA PRO A 210 18.85 4.22 -25.80
C PRO A 210 17.56 3.40 -25.67
N GLU A 211 17.67 2.06 -25.68
CA GLU A 211 16.55 1.14 -25.53
C GLU A 211 16.84 0.13 -24.41
N PRO A 212 16.66 0.54 -23.13
CA PRO A 212 16.80 -0.36 -22.02
C PRO A 212 15.69 -1.41 -22.07
N THR A 213 16.09 -2.67 -21.99
CA THR A 213 15.17 -3.79 -22.08
C THR A 213 14.83 -4.33 -20.67
N ASP A 214 15.79 -4.27 -19.75
CA ASP A 214 15.72 -4.84 -18.41
C ASP A 214 15.20 -3.87 -17.33
N PHE A 215 13.96 -3.40 -17.46
CA PHE A 215 13.37 -2.51 -16.47
C PHE A 215 13.27 -3.16 -15.08
N VAL A 216 13.63 -2.39 -14.06
CA VAL A 216 13.52 -2.77 -12.65
C VAL A 216 12.39 -1.96 -12.01
N GLY A 217 11.40 -2.66 -11.46
CA GLY A 217 10.29 -2.07 -10.74
C GLY A 217 10.38 -2.33 -9.23
N LEU A 218 10.13 -1.31 -8.43
CA LEU A 218 9.89 -1.41 -6.98
C LEU A 218 8.42 -1.14 -6.70
N ALA A 219 7.72 -2.14 -6.20
CA ALA A 219 6.34 -2.06 -5.74
C ALA A 219 6.29 -1.94 -4.21
N ILE A 220 5.52 -0.97 -3.71
CA ILE A 220 5.31 -0.76 -2.27
C ILE A 220 3.81 -0.85 -1.98
N SER A 221 3.45 -1.84 -1.16
CA SER A 221 2.06 -2.16 -0.84
C SER A 221 1.39 -1.12 0.05
N GLY A 222 0.07 -1.20 0.09
CA GLY A 222 -0.77 -0.48 1.02
C GLY A 222 -0.73 -1.02 2.44
N GLY A 223 -1.49 -0.36 3.32
CA GLY A 223 -1.54 -0.69 4.75
C GLY A 223 -1.34 0.49 5.70
N GLY A 224 -1.41 1.73 5.20
CA GLY A 224 -1.19 2.95 5.98
C GLY A 224 0.26 3.13 6.41
N ILE A 225 0.46 3.85 7.53
CA ILE A 225 1.78 4.13 8.09
C ILE A 225 2.58 2.85 8.36
N ARG A 226 1.93 1.74 8.75
CA ARG A 226 2.59 0.43 8.95
C ARG A 226 3.41 0.00 7.75
N SER A 227 2.75 -0.05 6.58
CA SER A 227 3.41 -0.49 5.34
C SER A 227 4.50 0.49 4.92
N ALA A 228 4.23 1.79 5.03
CA ALA A 228 5.20 2.83 4.74
C ALA A 228 6.48 2.70 5.58
N THR A 229 6.34 2.46 6.88
CA THR A 229 7.46 2.36 7.82
C THR A 229 8.23 1.04 7.67
N PHE A 230 7.54 -0.08 7.45
CA PHE A 230 8.20 -1.34 7.10
C PHE A 230 8.99 -1.21 5.78
N ALA A 231 8.36 -0.68 4.74
CA ALA A 231 9.01 -0.48 3.45
C ALA A 231 10.18 0.53 3.52
N LEU A 232 10.12 1.51 4.42
CA LEU A 232 11.22 2.45 4.66
C LEU A 232 12.48 1.69 5.09
N GLY A 233 12.35 0.72 5.99
CA GLY A 233 13.45 -0.17 6.38
C GLY A 233 14.04 -0.95 5.22
N VAL A 234 13.19 -1.55 4.38
CA VAL A 234 13.63 -2.33 3.21
C VAL A 234 14.36 -1.42 2.21
N VAL A 235 13.80 -0.24 1.91
CA VAL A 235 14.40 0.73 0.99
C VAL A 235 15.69 1.31 1.54
N GLN A 236 15.81 1.50 2.87
CA GLN A 236 17.08 1.84 3.52
C GLN A 236 18.16 0.79 3.20
N GLY A 237 17.85 -0.49 3.39
CA GLY A 237 18.78 -1.58 3.05
C GLY A 237 19.15 -1.62 1.55
N LEU A 238 18.20 -1.36 0.65
CA LEU A 238 18.47 -1.22 -0.79
C LEU A 238 19.40 -0.04 -1.10
N ALA A 239 19.19 1.10 -0.43
CA ALA A 239 19.99 2.30 -0.62
C ALA A 239 21.42 2.13 -0.11
N GLU A 240 21.62 1.51 1.06
CA GLU A 240 22.93 1.21 1.65
C GLU A 240 23.80 0.34 0.74
N LYS A 241 23.17 -0.53 -0.04
CA LYS A 241 23.84 -1.48 -0.94
C LYS A 241 23.99 -0.95 -2.37
N GLY A 242 23.53 0.28 -2.62
CA GLY A 242 23.67 0.94 -3.91
C GLY A 242 22.70 0.42 -4.97
N PHE A 243 21.58 -0.19 -4.56
CA PHE A 243 20.58 -0.75 -5.47
C PHE A 243 19.47 0.24 -5.84
N LEU A 244 19.21 1.24 -5.00
CA LEU A 244 18.22 2.30 -5.29
C LEU A 244 18.45 3.04 -6.63
N PRO A 245 19.70 3.34 -7.06
CA PRO A 245 20.00 3.84 -8.40
C PRO A 245 19.45 3.00 -9.56
N ALA A 246 19.40 1.67 -9.40
CA ALA A 246 18.99 0.75 -10.45
C ALA A 246 17.46 0.63 -10.61
N ILE A 247 16.68 1.20 -9.70
CA ILE A 247 15.21 1.16 -9.74
C ILE A 247 14.69 2.17 -10.76
N ASP A 248 14.01 1.71 -11.80
CA ASP A 248 13.47 2.56 -12.86
C ASP A 248 12.06 3.04 -12.55
N TYR A 249 11.20 2.12 -12.13
CA TYR A 249 9.82 2.40 -11.76
C TYR A 249 9.63 2.23 -10.25
N LEU A 250 8.94 3.19 -9.64
CA LEU A 250 8.47 3.14 -8.27
C LEU A 250 6.95 3.10 -8.31
N SER A 251 6.35 1.93 -8.11
CA SER A 251 4.90 1.75 -8.11
C SER A 251 4.37 1.63 -6.69
N THR A 252 3.39 2.46 -6.36
CA THR A 252 2.92 2.59 -4.97
C THR A 252 1.41 2.60 -4.89
N VAL A 253 0.89 2.06 -3.79
CA VAL A 253 -0.54 2.04 -3.52
C VAL A 253 -0.81 2.28 -2.05
N SER A 254 -1.87 3.01 -1.73
CA SER A 254 -2.29 3.31 -0.37
C SER A 254 -1.17 3.89 0.48
N GLY A 255 -0.93 3.34 1.67
CA GLY A 255 0.18 3.73 2.55
C GLY A 255 1.56 3.64 1.90
N GLY A 256 1.78 2.76 0.91
CA GLY A 256 3.01 2.74 0.13
C GLY A 256 3.25 4.04 -0.65
N GLY A 257 2.18 4.76 -0.98
CA GLY A 257 2.22 6.09 -1.56
C GLY A 257 2.89 7.12 -0.65
N TYR A 258 2.82 6.97 0.68
CA TYR A 258 3.49 7.88 1.62
C TYR A 258 5.00 7.87 1.42
N LEU A 259 5.61 6.68 1.50
CA LEU A 259 7.04 6.50 1.28
C LEU A 259 7.43 6.81 -0.16
N GLY A 260 6.60 6.41 -1.14
CA GLY A 260 6.85 6.71 -2.54
C GLY A 260 6.93 8.20 -2.81
N SER A 261 5.97 8.97 -2.30
CA SER A 261 5.93 10.42 -2.43
C SER A 261 7.08 11.09 -1.70
N PHE A 262 7.52 10.57 -0.55
CA PHE A 262 8.75 11.03 0.12
C PHE A 262 10.00 10.85 -0.75
N ILE A 263 10.20 9.65 -1.31
CA ILE A 263 11.34 9.37 -2.19
C ILE A 263 11.30 10.32 -3.41
N SER A 264 10.14 10.44 -4.05
CA SER A 264 9.94 11.26 -5.23
C SER A 264 10.11 12.75 -4.95
N SER A 265 9.56 13.28 -3.84
CA SER A 265 9.66 14.71 -3.52
C SER A 265 11.05 15.09 -3.06
N TYR A 266 11.67 14.26 -2.20
CA TYR A 266 12.97 14.57 -1.61
C TYR A 266 14.10 14.48 -2.64
N LEU A 267 14.08 13.45 -3.49
CA LEU A 267 15.07 13.30 -4.57
C LEU A 267 14.84 14.28 -5.74
N ASN A 268 13.70 14.98 -5.80
CA ASN A 268 13.44 16.04 -6.78
C ASN A 268 14.13 17.36 -6.37
N SER A 269 15.45 17.30 -6.19
CA SER A 269 16.29 18.42 -5.75
C SER A 269 17.56 18.52 -6.61
N ASP A 270 17.98 19.75 -6.88
CA ASP A 270 19.26 20.09 -7.49
C ASP A 270 20.45 19.95 -6.54
N ASN A 271 20.21 19.85 -5.22
CA ASN A 271 21.24 19.71 -4.21
C ASN A 271 22.14 18.49 -4.47
N PRO A 272 23.48 18.66 -4.60
CA PRO A 272 24.41 17.56 -4.90
C PRO A 272 24.54 16.54 -3.76
N ASN A 273 24.19 16.91 -2.52
CA ASN A 273 24.19 16.01 -1.37
C ASN A 273 22.95 15.09 -1.32
N VAL A 274 21.97 15.33 -2.19
CA VAL A 274 20.74 14.53 -2.31
C VAL A 274 20.80 13.69 -3.57
N GLY A 275 20.56 12.40 -3.42
CA GLY A 275 20.57 11.45 -4.52
C GLY A 275 20.33 10.01 -4.04
N PRO A 276 20.11 9.08 -4.98
CA PRO A 276 19.80 7.69 -4.66
C PRO A 276 21.02 6.87 -4.23
N ASN A 277 22.23 7.45 -4.25
CA ASN A 277 23.46 6.72 -3.91
C ASN A 277 23.63 6.56 -2.39
N PRO A 278 24.34 5.51 -1.92
CA PRO A 278 24.50 5.22 -0.48
C PRO A 278 25.05 6.38 0.35
N ASN A 279 25.90 7.23 -0.25
CA ASN A 279 26.59 8.32 0.42
C ASN A 279 25.84 9.66 0.40
N GLN A 280 24.58 9.66 -0.03
CA GLN A 280 23.73 10.84 -0.21
C GLN A 280 22.45 10.76 0.64
N LEU A 281 21.88 11.92 0.97
CA LEU A 281 20.55 12.00 1.58
C LEU A 281 19.49 11.52 0.57
N PRO A 282 18.38 10.90 1.03
CA PRO A 282 17.89 10.89 2.42
C PRO A 282 18.40 9.73 3.30
N PHE A 283 19.03 8.70 2.73
CA PHE A 283 19.32 7.45 3.47
C PHE A 283 20.72 7.37 4.09
N LYS A 284 21.61 8.31 3.76
CA LYS A 284 22.94 8.40 4.37
C LYS A 284 22.86 8.64 5.89
N PRO A 285 23.47 7.78 6.73
CA PRO A 285 23.66 8.06 8.15
C PRO A 285 24.56 9.28 8.39
N VAL A 286 24.24 10.13 9.36
CA VAL A 286 25.03 11.33 9.69
C VAL A 286 25.72 11.13 11.03
N GLN A 287 27.03 10.84 11.05
CA GLN A 287 27.83 10.69 12.29
C GLN A 287 27.19 9.72 13.31
N ASN A 288 26.82 8.51 12.87
CA ASN A 288 26.09 7.49 13.66
C ASN A 288 24.67 7.89 14.11
N ASN A 289 24.17 9.05 13.69
CA ASN A 289 22.79 9.45 13.90
C ASN A 289 21.94 9.15 12.66
N GLU A 290 20.65 8.90 12.93
CA GLU A 290 19.59 8.83 11.93
C GLU A 290 19.58 10.09 11.04
N ALA A 291 19.40 9.88 9.74
CA ALA A 291 19.35 10.95 8.76
C ALA A 291 18.20 11.93 9.09
N PRO A 292 18.40 13.26 8.99
CA PRO A 292 17.38 14.25 9.30
C PRO A 292 15.98 14.02 8.69
N PRO A 293 15.83 13.63 7.41
CA PRO A 293 14.50 13.38 6.85
C PRO A 293 13.82 12.12 7.42
N ILE A 294 14.59 11.11 7.83
CA ILE A 294 14.06 9.90 8.46
C ILE A 294 13.58 10.24 9.87
N ARG A 295 14.38 11.01 10.61
CA ARG A 295 13.99 11.57 11.91
C ARG A 295 12.74 12.44 11.82
N HIS A 296 12.59 13.22 10.74
CA HIS A 296 11.37 14.00 10.51
C HIS A 296 10.15 13.08 10.40
N MET A 297 10.19 12.04 9.56
CA MET A 297 9.09 11.09 9.42
C MET A 297 8.76 10.37 10.73
N ARG A 298 9.77 9.99 11.52
CA ARG A 298 9.58 9.38 12.83
C ARG A 298 8.92 10.33 13.83
N ASN A 299 9.38 11.58 13.88
CA ASN A 299 8.80 12.62 14.73
C ASN A 299 7.38 13.01 14.27
N HIS A 300 7.05 12.80 12.99
CA HIS A 300 5.75 13.09 12.40
C HIS A 300 4.90 11.82 12.16
N SER A 301 5.19 10.75 12.90
CA SER A 301 4.48 9.46 12.79
C SER A 301 3.08 9.49 13.40
N LYS A 302 2.75 10.53 14.17
CA LYS A 302 1.42 10.83 14.71
C LYS A 302 0.73 11.95 13.95
N TYR A 303 0.86 11.93 12.62
CA TYR A 303 0.40 13.02 11.76
C TYR A 303 -1.08 13.37 11.92
N LEU A 304 -1.98 12.49 12.38
CA LEU A 304 -3.38 12.87 12.65
C LEU A 304 -3.59 13.63 13.97
N ASP A 305 -2.66 13.54 14.92
CA ASP A 305 -2.72 14.21 16.23
C ASP A 305 -1.73 15.39 16.35
N GLU A 306 -0.98 15.67 15.29
CA GLU A 306 -0.03 16.77 15.23
C GLU A 306 -0.70 18.13 15.05
N GLY A 307 -0.59 18.95 16.09
CA GLY A 307 -1.02 20.33 16.06
C GLY A 307 -1.36 20.88 17.43
N SER A 308 -1.65 22.18 17.49
CA SER A 308 -2.17 22.80 18.70
C SER A 308 -3.56 22.22 19.05
N ALA A 309 -4.03 22.38 20.28
CA ALA A 309 -5.41 22.03 20.64
C ALA A 309 -6.44 22.69 19.70
N LEU A 310 -6.13 23.86 19.15
CA LEU A 310 -6.95 24.55 18.16
C LEU A 310 -6.99 23.81 16.82
N ASP A 311 -5.91 23.16 16.39
CA ASP A 311 -5.87 22.40 15.12
C ASP A 311 -6.71 21.12 15.21
N ARG A 312 -6.69 20.46 16.37
CA ARG A 312 -7.63 19.35 16.65
C ARG A 312 -9.08 19.79 16.60
N VAL A 313 -9.43 20.89 17.25
CA VAL A 313 -10.80 21.46 17.17
C VAL A 313 -11.17 21.83 15.73
N ARG A 314 -10.23 22.34 14.93
CA ARG A 314 -10.46 22.62 13.49
C ARG A 314 -10.77 21.34 12.72
N SER A 315 -10.02 20.26 12.93
CA SER A 315 -10.24 18.97 12.24
C SER A 315 -11.63 18.39 12.51
N VAL A 316 -12.04 18.36 13.79
CA VAL A 316 -13.36 17.93 14.22
C VAL A 316 -14.43 18.86 13.65
N GLY A 317 -14.19 20.18 13.69
CA GLY A 317 -15.06 21.18 13.09
C GLY A 317 -15.29 20.97 11.60
N GLN A 318 -14.25 20.62 10.83
CA GLN A 318 -14.35 20.35 9.39
C GLN A 318 -15.15 19.08 9.08
N VAL A 319 -14.96 18.01 9.86
CA VAL A 319 -15.76 16.78 9.72
C VAL A 319 -17.23 17.09 10.02
N LEU A 320 -17.52 17.71 11.16
CA LEU A 320 -18.88 18.10 11.56
C LEU A 320 -19.53 19.04 10.56
N TYR A 321 -18.75 19.97 10.01
CA TYR A 321 -19.19 20.90 8.98
C TYR A 321 -19.65 20.18 7.70
N GLY A 322 -18.92 19.17 7.23
CA GLY A 322 -19.36 18.39 6.08
C GLY A 322 -20.52 17.45 6.38
N VAL A 323 -20.59 16.84 7.58
CA VAL A 323 -21.77 16.08 8.04
C VAL A 323 -23.01 16.95 7.96
N LEU A 324 -22.93 18.14 8.53
CA LEU A 324 -24.02 19.11 8.48
C LEU A 324 -24.38 19.45 7.04
N THR A 325 -23.39 19.76 6.19
CA THR A 325 -23.66 20.11 4.79
C THR A 325 -24.45 19.01 4.09
N ASN A 326 -24.08 17.73 4.30
CA ASN A 326 -24.80 16.60 3.74
C ASN A 326 -26.22 16.46 4.31
N VAL A 327 -26.39 16.66 5.62
CA VAL A 327 -27.71 16.64 6.29
C VAL A 327 -28.59 17.78 5.79
N LEU A 328 -28.08 19.00 5.67
CA LEU A 328 -28.83 20.18 5.25
C LEU A 328 -29.31 20.06 3.80
N ILE A 329 -28.44 19.61 2.89
CA ILE A 329 -28.83 19.32 1.50
C ILE A 329 -29.93 18.27 1.47
N SER A 330 -29.78 17.21 2.27
CA SER A 330 -30.75 16.12 2.35
C SER A 330 -32.11 16.57 2.87
N VAL A 331 -32.12 17.32 3.98
CA VAL A 331 -33.33 17.84 4.61
C VAL A 331 -34.04 18.85 3.71
N ALA A 332 -33.30 19.74 3.04
CA ALA A 332 -33.89 20.70 2.09
C ALA A 332 -34.63 19.98 0.96
N ILE A 333 -34.05 18.92 0.38
CA ILE A 333 -34.73 18.10 -0.64
C ILE A 333 -36.01 17.46 -0.07
N ILE A 334 -35.96 16.94 1.16
CA ILE A 334 -37.13 16.33 1.81
C ILE A 334 -38.24 17.37 2.06
N ILE A 335 -37.89 18.55 2.55
CA ILE A 335 -38.84 19.66 2.79
C ILE A 335 -39.49 20.07 1.47
N LEU A 336 -38.70 20.26 0.41
CA LEU A 336 -39.19 20.59 -0.91
C LEU A 336 -40.17 19.52 -1.43
N LEU A 337 -39.79 18.24 -1.35
CA LEU A 337 -40.63 17.12 -1.79
C LEU A 337 -41.92 17.01 -0.96
N ALA A 338 -41.84 17.14 0.36
CA ALA A 338 -43.01 17.09 1.24
C ALA A 338 -43.96 18.25 0.95
N THR A 339 -43.43 19.46 0.78
CA THR A 339 -44.20 20.67 0.44
C THR A 339 -44.85 20.54 -0.93
N ALA A 340 -44.12 20.04 -1.93
CA ALA A 340 -44.66 19.79 -3.27
C ALA A 340 -45.75 18.71 -3.26
N THR A 341 -45.54 17.62 -2.51
CA THR A 341 -46.54 16.54 -2.35
C THR A 341 -47.81 17.07 -1.70
N PHE A 342 -47.67 17.85 -0.63
CA PHE A 342 -48.77 18.50 0.06
C PHE A 342 -49.54 19.46 -0.87
N ALA A 343 -48.83 20.29 -1.63
CA ALA A 343 -49.44 21.20 -2.61
C ALA A 343 -50.22 20.44 -3.70
N LEU A 344 -49.67 19.35 -4.24
CA LEU A 344 -50.31 18.51 -5.25
C LEU A 344 -51.55 17.77 -4.70
N GLN A 345 -51.50 17.30 -3.45
CA GLN A 345 -52.64 16.64 -2.81
C GLN A 345 -53.83 17.62 -2.65
N LYS A 346 -53.55 18.91 -2.44
CA LYS A 346 -54.57 19.94 -2.22
C LYS A 346 -55.12 20.54 -3.52
N THR A 347 -54.31 20.65 -4.58
CA THR A 347 -54.81 21.06 -5.91
C THR A 347 -55.82 20.08 -6.49
N GLN A 348 -55.80 18.81 -6.05
CA GLN A 348 -56.81 17.80 -6.42
C GLN A 348 -58.11 17.87 -5.59
N ILE A 349 -58.13 18.57 -4.44
CA ILE A 349 -59.26 18.50 -3.49
C ILE A 349 -60.12 19.77 -3.43
N ALA A 350 -59.63 20.97 -3.71
CA ALA A 350 -60.49 22.14 -3.96
C ALA A 350 -59.67 23.33 -4.47
N GLY A 351 -60.27 24.10 -5.39
CA GLY A 351 -59.70 25.35 -5.89
C GLY A 351 -59.50 26.37 -4.77
N ALA A 352 -58.25 26.61 -4.38
CA ALA A 352 -57.90 27.68 -3.46
C ALA A 352 -56.47 28.17 -3.70
N LEU A 353 -56.32 29.03 -4.71
CA LEU A 353 -55.26 30.04 -4.76
C LEU A 353 -55.46 31.14 -3.67
N ARG A 354 -56.21 30.86 -2.60
CA ARG A 354 -56.64 31.83 -1.56
C ARG A 354 -56.55 31.29 -0.12
N GLY A 355 -55.71 30.27 0.14
CA GLY A 355 -55.49 29.78 1.50
C GLY A 355 -54.45 30.64 2.23
N GLU A 356 -54.89 31.54 3.11
CA GLU A 356 -54.04 32.29 4.04
C GLU A 356 -53.55 31.36 5.16
N PHE A 357 -52.24 31.36 5.42
CA PHE A 357 -51.62 30.58 6.51
C PHE A 357 -51.44 31.46 7.75
N ASP A 358 -51.60 30.86 8.94
CA ASP A 358 -51.41 31.50 10.24
C ASP A 358 -49.95 31.94 10.46
N ILE A 359 -49.74 33.20 10.86
CA ILE A 359 -48.47 33.93 10.70
C ILE A 359 -47.35 33.46 11.63
N TYR A 360 -47.69 32.84 12.77
CA TYR A 360 -46.74 32.46 13.82
C TYR A 360 -45.93 31.20 13.49
N LEU A 361 -46.51 30.27 12.73
CA LEU A 361 -45.78 29.12 12.19
C LEU A 361 -44.83 29.54 11.06
N GLN A 362 -45.16 30.65 10.38
CA GLN A 362 -44.32 31.22 9.35
C GLN A 362 -43.01 31.73 9.95
N VAL A 363 -43.01 32.49 11.06
CA VAL A 363 -41.79 33.15 11.58
C VAL A 363 -40.64 32.19 11.89
N TRP A 364 -40.90 31.02 12.49
CA TRP A 364 -39.84 30.06 12.86
C TRP A 364 -39.37 29.20 11.70
N THR A 365 -40.28 28.83 10.79
CA THR A 365 -39.95 28.17 9.52
C THR A 365 -39.17 29.14 8.63
N ILE A 366 -39.57 30.42 8.61
CA ILE A 366 -38.88 31.55 7.96
C ILE A 366 -37.48 31.70 8.54
N ALA A 367 -37.33 31.79 9.86
CA ALA A 367 -36.03 31.95 10.49
C ALA A 367 -35.10 30.77 10.17
N SER A 368 -35.64 29.54 10.16
CA SER A 368 -34.89 28.32 9.85
C SER A 368 -34.51 28.23 8.37
N LEU A 369 -35.40 28.61 7.45
CA LEU A 369 -35.14 28.63 6.00
C LEU A 369 -34.22 29.78 5.60
N ILE A 370 -34.36 30.97 6.20
CA ILE A 370 -33.46 32.10 6.00
C ILE A 370 -32.08 31.76 6.56
N LEU A 371 -31.99 31.15 7.74
CA LEU A 371 -30.71 30.72 8.27
C LEU A 371 -30.08 29.62 7.42
N LEU A 372 -30.86 28.63 6.97
CA LEU A 372 -30.40 27.62 6.03
C LEU A 372 -29.87 28.26 4.73
N ALA A 373 -30.60 29.24 4.18
CA ALA A 373 -30.17 29.99 3.02
C ALA A 373 -28.91 30.81 3.30
N VAL A 374 -28.81 31.52 4.43
CA VAL A 374 -27.63 32.30 4.83
C VAL A 374 -26.42 31.40 5.03
N LEU A 375 -26.61 30.22 5.63
CA LEU A 375 -25.57 29.22 5.79
C LEU A 375 -25.15 28.68 4.42
N LEU A 376 -26.05 28.10 3.63
CA LEU A 376 -25.70 27.55 2.30
C LEU A 376 -25.10 28.62 1.36
N ILE A 377 -25.59 29.86 1.43
CA ILE A 377 -25.10 30.98 0.61
C ILE A 377 -23.72 31.41 1.07
N GLY A 378 -23.54 31.70 2.36
CA GLY A 378 -22.25 32.15 2.86
C GLY A 378 -21.16 31.07 2.79
N LEU A 379 -21.52 29.78 2.89
CA LEU A 379 -20.61 28.65 2.72
C LEU A 379 -19.99 28.61 1.33
N ALA A 380 -20.78 28.86 0.28
CA ALA A 380 -20.25 28.84 -1.08
C ALA A 380 -19.47 30.13 -1.41
N ILE A 381 -19.91 31.30 -0.91
CA ILE A 381 -19.13 32.55 -1.02
C ILE A 381 -17.73 32.37 -0.44
N VAL A 382 -17.61 31.71 0.72
CA VAL A 382 -16.33 31.55 1.40
C VAL A 382 -15.43 30.50 0.77
N GLN A 383 -16.00 29.43 0.20
CA GLN A 383 -15.25 28.48 -0.62
C GLN A 383 -14.62 29.16 -1.83
N ASP A 384 -15.34 30.09 -2.47
CA ASP A 384 -14.88 30.85 -3.62
C ASP A 384 -13.88 31.96 -3.27
N LEU A 385 -14.05 32.65 -2.14
CA LEU A 385 -13.11 33.68 -1.69
C LEU A 385 -11.69 33.14 -1.50
N GLY A 386 -11.55 31.91 -1.02
CA GLY A 386 -10.25 31.25 -0.86
C GLY A 386 -9.44 31.13 -2.16
N ARG A 387 -10.05 31.27 -3.33
CA ARG A 387 -9.39 31.22 -4.65
C ARG A 387 -8.67 32.53 -5.01
N LEU A 388 -8.94 33.61 -4.28
CA LEU A 388 -8.43 34.95 -4.58
C LEU A 388 -7.09 35.25 -3.90
N GLY A 389 -6.52 34.30 -3.14
CA GLY A 389 -5.15 34.37 -2.61
C GLY A 389 -5.03 34.12 -1.08
N PRO A 390 -3.80 34.23 -0.54
CA PRO A 390 -3.46 33.81 0.84
C PRO A 390 -4.20 34.56 1.96
N VAL A 391 -4.55 35.83 1.72
CA VAL A 391 -5.31 36.65 2.68
C VAL A 391 -6.74 36.13 2.81
N TRP A 392 -7.32 35.67 1.72
CA TRP A 392 -8.67 35.15 1.66
C TRP A 392 -8.79 33.72 2.20
N HIS A 393 -7.69 32.95 2.21
CA HIS A 393 -7.62 31.70 2.99
C HIS A 393 -7.84 31.96 4.48
N ARG A 394 -7.18 32.98 5.06
CA ARG A 394 -7.36 33.34 6.48
C ARG A 394 -8.77 33.85 6.78
N ALA A 395 -9.36 34.63 5.86
CA ALA A 395 -10.74 35.10 5.99
C ALA A 395 -11.74 33.93 5.92
N ARG A 396 -11.50 32.97 5.04
CA ARG A 396 -12.26 31.73 4.95
C ARG A 396 -12.19 30.93 6.25
N ASP A 397 -11.00 30.71 6.80
CA ASP A 397 -10.85 29.96 8.05
C ASP A 397 -11.57 30.63 9.21
N TRP A 398 -11.58 31.97 9.23
CA TRP A 398 -12.36 32.75 10.20
C TRP A 398 -13.88 32.57 10.02
N TYR A 399 -14.35 32.57 8.77
CA TYR A 399 -15.76 32.35 8.47
C TYR A 399 -16.20 30.91 8.77
N GLU A 400 -15.38 29.89 8.48
CA GLU A 400 -15.66 28.50 8.85
C GLU A 400 -15.85 28.37 10.38
N ARG A 401 -15.02 29.05 11.19
CA ARG A 401 -15.16 29.10 12.66
C ARG A 401 -16.44 29.76 13.12
N ILE A 402 -16.74 30.95 12.59
CA ILE A 402 -17.94 31.70 12.96
C ILE A 402 -19.17 30.92 12.54
N SER A 403 -19.19 30.34 11.34
CA SER A 403 -20.32 29.57 10.82
C SER A 403 -20.57 28.31 11.63
N ALA A 404 -19.52 27.57 12.03
CA ALA A 404 -19.65 26.44 12.93
C ALA A 404 -20.17 26.86 14.32
N GLY A 405 -19.69 27.98 14.86
CA GLY A 405 -20.16 28.52 16.14
C GLY A 405 -21.61 29.00 16.10
N VAL A 406 -21.98 29.80 15.09
CA VAL A 406 -23.35 30.28 14.84
C VAL A 406 -24.30 29.11 14.63
N LEU A 407 -23.86 28.09 13.92
CA LEU A 407 -24.64 26.87 13.72
C LEU A 407 -24.81 26.09 15.02
N ILE A 408 -23.76 25.85 15.80
CA ILE A 408 -23.88 25.16 17.09
C ILE A 408 -24.84 25.94 18.00
N ALA A 409 -24.71 27.26 18.03
CA ALA A 409 -25.62 28.14 18.75
C ALA A 409 -27.05 28.04 18.20
N THR A 410 -27.23 27.92 16.89
CA THR A 410 -28.55 27.74 16.29
C THR A 410 -29.12 26.37 16.60
N VAL A 411 -28.37 25.28 16.46
CA VAL A 411 -28.85 23.94 16.80
C VAL A 411 -29.21 23.89 18.29
N ALA A 412 -28.39 24.48 19.15
CA ALA A 412 -28.69 24.62 20.57
C ALA A 412 -29.95 25.47 20.82
N PHE A 413 -30.12 26.57 20.08
CA PHE A 413 -31.29 27.44 20.14
C PHE A 413 -32.55 26.74 19.63
N VAL A 414 -32.48 26.01 18.51
CA VAL A 414 -33.57 25.18 17.96
C VAL A 414 -33.91 24.05 18.92
N VAL A 415 -32.94 23.40 19.54
CA VAL A 415 -33.19 22.35 20.55
C VAL A 415 -33.82 22.95 21.81
N TYR A 416 -33.36 24.12 22.26
CA TYR A 416 -33.93 24.86 23.37
C TYR A 416 -35.36 25.36 23.07
N ASP A 417 -35.61 25.86 21.86
CA ASP A 417 -36.89 26.39 21.42
C ASP A 417 -37.88 25.28 21.04
N LEU A 418 -37.38 24.14 20.57
CA LEU A 418 -38.16 22.92 20.44
C LEU A 418 -38.44 22.28 21.80
N GLN A 419 -37.77 22.64 22.89
CA GLN A 419 -37.97 22.02 24.20
C GLN A 419 -39.43 22.08 24.69
N PRO A 420 -40.17 23.22 24.63
CA PRO A 420 -41.56 23.29 25.09
C PRO A 420 -42.51 22.52 24.17
N THR A 421 -42.26 22.54 22.86
CA THR A 421 -43.02 21.79 21.85
C THR A 421 -42.76 20.29 21.96
N LEU A 422 -41.49 19.89 22.15
CA LEU A 422 -41.07 18.53 22.46
C LEU A 422 -41.63 18.09 23.79
N PHE A 423 -41.63 18.92 24.83
CA PHE A 423 -42.21 18.65 26.14
C PHE A 423 -43.74 18.55 26.09
N TRP A 424 -44.42 19.36 25.26
CA TRP A 424 -45.86 19.28 25.05
C TRP A 424 -46.25 18.08 24.20
N VAL A 425 -45.48 17.73 23.17
CA VAL A 425 -45.59 16.47 22.43
C VAL A 425 -45.28 15.29 23.36
N PHE A 426 -44.26 15.40 24.20
CA PHE A 426 -43.93 14.43 25.23
C PHE A 426 -45.14 14.28 26.17
N HIS A 427 -45.69 15.35 26.70
CA HIS A 427 -46.77 15.28 27.68
C HIS A 427 -48.14 14.87 27.09
N ASN A 428 -48.50 15.37 25.91
CA ASN A 428 -49.84 15.20 25.32
C ASN A 428 -49.90 14.16 24.18
N VAL A 429 -48.77 13.79 23.57
CA VAL A 429 -48.69 12.71 22.58
C VAL A 429 -48.14 11.41 23.21
N LEU A 430 -47.32 11.44 24.29
CA LEU A 430 -46.93 10.20 25.00
C LEU A 430 -48.04 9.53 25.81
N GLY A 431 -49.21 10.15 25.94
CA GLY A 431 -50.40 9.43 26.40
C GLY A 431 -50.77 8.25 25.49
N GLN A 432 -50.28 8.21 24.25
CA GLN A 432 -50.49 7.12 23.30
C GLN A 432 -49.15 6.56 22.79
N LEU A 433 -48.58 5.66 23.59
CA LEU A 433 -47.24 5.07 23.57
C LEU A 433 -46.70 4.44 22.25
N GLU A 434 -47.40 4.46 21.12
CA GLU A 434 -47.01 3.64 19.96
C GLU A 434 -46.03 4.31 18.98
N THR A 435 -46.05 5.65 18.85
CA THR A 435 -45.31 6.35 17.78
C THR A 435 -43.86 6.67 18.15
N TRP A 436 -43.59 7.00 19.41
CA TRP A 436 -42.22 7.30 19.87
C TRP A 436 -41.39 6.06 20.17
N PHE A 437 -41.97 4.92 20.59
CA PHE A 437 -41.21 3.68 20.65
C PHE A 437 -40.57 3.35 19.30
N ARG A 438 -41.24 3.70 18.18
CA ARG A 438 -40.74 3.55 16.82
C ARG A 438 -39.69 4.63 16.44
N MET A 439 -39.87 5.89 16.86
CA MET A 439 -38.95 7.01 16.57
C MET A 439 -37.69 7.05 17.44
N SER A 440 -37.81 6.73 18.73
CA SER A 440 -36.69 6.61 19.67
C SER A 440 -35.77 5.45 19.28
N ILE A 441 -36.31 4.34 18.77
CA ILE A 441 -35.50 3.30 18.12
C ILE A 441 -34.82 3.89 16.88
N ALA A 442 -35.49 4.60 15.98
CA ALA A 442 -34.87 5.12 14.77
C ALA A 442 -33.71 6.14 15.01
N VAL A 443 -33.76 6.93 16.09
CA VAL A 443 -32.77 7.98 16.39
C VAL A 443 -31.69 7.54 17.39
N ILE A 444 -32.02 6.70 18.37
CA ILE A 444 -31.09 6.23 19.42
C ILE A 444 -30.44 4.89 19.00
N SER A 445 -31.09 4.10 18.14
CA SER A 445 -30.50 2.84 17.68
C SER A 445 -29.21 3.02 16.88
N PRO A 446 -28.99 4.02 16.01
CA PRO A 446 -27.73 4.07 15.25
C PRO A 446 -26.48 4.23 16.14
N PRO A 447 -26.45 5.12 17.16
CA PRO A 447 -25.34 5.17 18.13
C PRO A 447 -25.23 3.91 19.02
N LEU A 448 -26.34 3.37 19.51
CA LEU A 448 -26.35 2.15 20.33
C LEU A 448 -25.93 0.91 19.53
N ILE A 449 -26.33 0.84 18.26
CA ILE A 449 -25.92 -0.20 17.32
C ILE A 449 -24.44 -0.03 17.00
N GLY A 450 -23.94 1.18 16.78
CA GLY A 450 -22.51 1.46 16.63
C GLY A 450 -21.70 1.00 17.86
N ALA A 451 -22.17 1.32 19.07
CA ALA A 451 -21.57 0.85 20.32
C ALA A 451 -21.66 -0.68 20.48
N LEU A 452 -22.78 -1.27 20.09
CA LEU A 452 -23.01 -2.72 20.08
C LEU A 452 -22.10 -3.43 19.06
N VAL A 453 -21.81 -2.81 17.91
CA VAL A 453 -20.85 -3.31 16.92
C VAL A 453 -19.44 -3.33 17.48
N VAL A 454 -19.03 -2.27 18.19
CA VAL A 454 -17.74 -2.21 18.89
C VAL A 454 -17.66 -3.30 19.97
N TYR A 455 -18.73 -3.50 20.74
CA TYR A 455 -18.83 -4.56 21.75
C TYR A 455 -18.81 -5.97 21.14
N LEU A 456 -19.46 -6.17 19.99
CA LEU A 456 -19.55 -7.45 19.29
C LEU A 456 -18.35 -7.74 18.38
N LYS A 457 -17.27 -6.94 18.43
CA LYS A 457 -16.05 -7.11 17.59
C LYS A 457 -15.49 -8.54 17.62
N HIS A 458 -15.66 -9.27 18.71
CA HIS A 458 -15.19 -10.66 18.89
C HIS A 458 -16.17 -11.75 18.37
N ARG A 459 -17.36 -11.40 17.86
CA ARG A 459 -18.39 -12.33 17.38
C ARG A 459 -18.75 -12.03 15.91
N PRO A 460 -18.06 -12.65 14.93
CA PRO A 460 -18.07 -12.21 13.54
C PRO A 460 -19.42 -12.34 12.81
N TRP A 461 -20.33 -13.22 13.25
CA TRP A 461 -21.67 -13.31 12.66
C TRP A 461 -22.59 -12.18 13.14
N TRP A 462 -22.65 -11.95 14.46
CA TRP A 462 -23.54 -10.96 15.06
C TRP A 462 -23.16 -9.55 14.64
N SER A 463 -21.86 -9.24 14.57
CA SER A 463 -21.40 -7.96 14.04
C SER A 463 -21.85 -7.74 12.59
N ARG A 464 -21.77 -8.74 11.71
CA ARG A 464 -22.23 -8.62 10.32
C ARG A 464 -23.74 -8.40 10.20
N LEU A 465 -24.54 -9.11 10.99
CA LEU A 465 -26.00 -8.96 10.98
C LEU A 465 -26.42 -7.57 11.48
N VAL A 466 -25.86 -7.15 12.62
CA VAL A 466 -26.12 -5.84 13.22
C VAL A 466 -25.68 -4.70 12.29
N MET A 467 -24.52 -4.86 11.62
CA MET A 467 -24.06 -3.91 10.60
C MET A 467 -25.02 -3.81 9.42
N ARG A 468 -25.57 -4.94 8.92
CA ARG A 468 -26.57 -4.89 7.84
C ARG A 468 -27.83 -4.14 8.25
N ILE A 469 -28.32 -4.34 9.49
CA ILE A 469 -29.48 -3.62 10.03
C ILE A 469 -29.20 -2.13 10.17
N PHE A 470 -28.01 -1.75 10.67
CA PHE A 470 -27.55 -0.37 10.77
C PHE A 470 -27.49 0.32 9.39
N TRP A 471 -26.94 -0.36 8.38
CA TRP A 471 -26.86 0.21 7.04
C TRP A 471 -28.23 0.43 6.39
N MET A 472 -29.23 -0.39 6.75
CA MET A 472 -30.61 -0.20 6.30
C MET A 472 -31.36 0.88 7.08
N SER A 473 -30.91 1.27 8.29
CA SER A 473 -31.63 2.23 9.13
C SER A 473 -31.55 3.66 8.59
N GLY A 474 -30.49 4.04 7.86
CA GLY A 474 -30.34 5.37 7.26
C GLY A 474 -31.48 5.74 6.30
N PRO A 475 -31.69 5.00 5.21
CA PRO A 475 -32.80 5.25 4.28
C PRO A 475 -34.19 5.15 4.95
N VAL A 476 -34.35 4.23 5.90
CA VAL A 476 -35.60 4.08 6.66
C VAL A 476 -35.87 5.30 7.55
N ALA A 477 -34.87 5.81 8.25
CA ALA A 477 -34.99 7.02 9.06
C ALA A 477 -35.36 8.25 8.19
N PHE A 478 -34.81 8.34 6.98
CA PHE A 478 -35.17 9.36 5.98
C PHE A 478 -36.64 9.29 5.57
N LEU A 479 -37.15 8.09 5.26
CA LEU A 479 -38.56 7.89 4.91
C LEU A 479 -39.46 8.22 6.09
N VAL A 480 -39.10 7.79 7.29
CA VAL A 480 -39.84 8.09 8.53
C VAL A 480 -39.88 9.60 8.78
N PHE A 481 -38.77 10.32 8.58
CA PHE A 481 -38.72 11.78 8.69
C PHE A 481 -39.62 12.45 7.65
N TYR A 482 -39.55 12.04 6.37
CA TYR A 482 -40.43 12.53 5.31
C TYR A 482 -41.91 12.33 5.64
N PHE A 483 -42.33 11.13 6.04
CA PHE A 483 -43.72 10.85 6.39
C PHE A 483 -44.18 11.57 7.66
N SER A 484 -43.29 11.75 8.64
CA SER A 484 -43.58 12.52 9.85
C SER A 484 -43.76 14.01 9.53
N LEU A 485 -42.92 14.56 8.65
CA LEU A 485 -43.03 15.93 8.17
C LEU A 485 -44.34 16.13 7.39
N LEU A 486 -44.67 15.21 6.47
CA LEU A 486 -45.94 15.22 5.74
C LEU A 486 -47.14 15.11 6.69
N GLY A 487 -47.07 14.28 7.72
CA GLY A 487 -48.08 14.15 8.77
C GLY A 487 -48.23 15.41 9.62
N ALA A 488 -47.14 16.10 9.93
CA ALA A 488 -47.17 17.38 10.62
C ALA A 488 -47.83 18.46 9.74
N LEU A 489 -47.39 18.59 8.48
CA LEU A 489 -47.97 19.54 7.52
C LEU A 489 -49.47 19.34 7.31
N THR A 490 -49.93 18.08 7.31
CA THR A 490 -51.37 17.75 7.16
C THR A 490 -52.19 18.00 8.43
N ARG A 491 -51.66 17.70 9.63
CA ARG A 491 -52.34 17.98 10.91
C ARG A 491 -52.45 19.47 11.22
N ILE A 492 -51.45 20.24 10.83
CA ILE A 492 -51.45 21.71 10.92
C ILE A 492 -52.55 22.31 10.04
N TRP A 493 -52.96 21.64 8.96
CA TRP A 493 -54.03 22.11 8.09
C TRP A 493 -55.44 21.82 8.63
N ASP A 494 -55.59 20.89 9.58
CA ASP A 494 -56.92 20.50 10.08
C ASP A 494 -57.42 21.55 11.10
N GLU A 495 -58.28 22.46 10.62
CA GLU A 495 -58.78 23.68 11.29
C GLU A 495 -59.32 23.47 12.73
N GLN A 496 -59.66 22.24 13.12
CA GLN A 496 -60.20 21.96 14.45
C GLN A 496 -59.14 21.84 15.56
N ALA A 497 -57.87 21.56 15.23
CA ALA A 497 -56.82 21.43 16.26
C ALA A 497 -56.22 22.79 16.68
N ILE A 498 -56.21 23.78 15.79
CA ILE A 498 -55.55 25.08 16.02
C ILE A 498 -56.43 26.03 16.85
N LYS A 499 -57.76 25.95 16.75
CA LYS A 499 -58.68 26.85 17.47
C LYS A 499 -58.63 26.71 19.00
N GLY A 500 -58.14 25.58 19.52
CA GLY A 500 -58.06 25.34 20.97
C GLY A 500 -56.82 25.91 21.68
N TRP A 501 -55.77 26.31 20.94
CA TRP A 501 -54.44 26.51 21.53
C TRP A 501 -54.11 27.97 21.91
N TRP A 502 -54.78 28.99 21.34
CA TRP A 502 -54.21 30.35 21.32
C TRP A 502 -54.97 31.46 22.08
N TYR A 503 -56.06 31.15 22.80
CA TYR A 503 -56.89 32.20 23.43
C TYR A 503 -56.36 32.78 24.76
N THR A 504 -55.18 32.41 25.25
CA THR A 504 -54.76 32.78 26.63
C THR A 504 -53.61 33.77 26.79
N THR A 505 -52.93 34.25 25.74
CA THR A 505 -51.92 35.33 25.90
C THR A 505 -51.81 36.20 24.64
N PRO A 506 -52.31 37.46 24.67
CA PRO A 506 -52.11 38.40 23.58
C PRO A 506 -50.72 39.04 23.72
N ILE A 507 -49.78 38.69 22.85
CA ILE A 507 -48.56 39.45 22.63
C ILE A 507 -48.75 40.25 21.33
N PRO A 508 -48.90 41.58 21.37
CA PRO A 508 -49.10 42.40 20.17
C PRO A 508 -47.75 42.66 19.51
N ILE A 509 -47.32 41.79 18.61
CA ILE A 509 -46.13 41.99 17.79
C ILE A 509 -46.51 41.79 16.31
N PHE A 510 -46.55 42.91 15.58
CA PHE A 510 -46.63 43.10 14.12
C PHE A 510 -47.76 42.39 13.34
N GLU A 511 -48.78 43.17 12.96
CA GLU A 511 -49.56 42.94 11.74
C GLU A 511 -48.65 43.17 10.50
N MET A 512 -47.78 42.22 10.19
CA MET A 512 -47.21 42.13 8.84
C MET A 512 -48.10 41.21 8.01
N GLY A 513 -48.26 41.49 6.71
CA GLY A 513 -49.15 40.74 5.83
C GLY A 513 -48.78 39.26 5.69
N VAL A 514 -49.77 38.45 5.36
CA VAL A 514 -49.64 37.02 5.06
C VAL A 514 -48.59 36.79 3.97
N VAL A 515 -47.51 36.07 4.27
CA VAL A 515 -46.50 35.71 3.26
C VAL A 515 -46.98 34.45 2.53
N PRO A 516 -47.20 34.51 1.20
CA PRO A 516 -47.65 33.33 0.45
C PRO A 516 -46.65 32.18 0.46
N TRP A 517 -47.12 30.93 0.59
CA TRP A 517 -46.27 29.72 0.69
C TRP A 517 -45.29 29.54 -0.48
N TRP A 518 -45.63 30.05 -1.67
CA TRP A 518 -44.77 29.99 -2.85
C TRP A 518 -43.48 30.80 -2.70
N ILE A 519 -43.45 31.81 -1.81
CA ILE A 519 -42.22 32.55 -1.48
C ILE A 519 -41.22 31.64 -0.76
N PHE A 520 -41.68 30.77 0.14
CA PHE A 520 -40.80 29.84 0.85
C PHE A 520 -40.26 28.75 -0.07
N VAL A 521 -41.12 28.21 -0.94
CA VAL A 521 -40.68 27.30 -2.01
C VAL A 521 -39.68 27.99 -2.92
N ALA A 522 -39.88 29.28 -3.25
CA ALA A 522 -38.93 30.04 -4.04
C ALA A 522 -37.60 30.26 -3.30
N VAL A 523 -37.60 30.60 -2.00
CA VAL A 523 -36.37 30.77 -1.20
C VAL A 523 -35.60 29.45 -1.07
N ASP A 524 -36.28 28.35 -0.77
CA ASP A 524 -35.65 27.03 -0.65
C ASP A 524 -35.12 26.54 -2.02
N LEU A 525 -35.89 26.75 -3.10
CA LEU A 525 -35.41 26.50 -4.47
C LEU A 525 -34.20 27.37 -4.80
N LEU A 526 -34.19 28.65 -4.44
CA LEU A 526 -33.03 29.54 -4.68
C LEU A 526 -31.82 29.10 -3.87
N ALA A 527 -32.00 28.70 -2.61
CA ALA A 527 -30.93 28.19 -1.75
C ALA A 527 -30.37 26.84 -2.28
N LEU A 528 -31.25 25.94 -2.74
CA LEU A 528 -30.86 24.70 -3.40
C LEU A 528 -30.13 24.99 -4.71
N ILE A 529 -30.69 25.81 -5.61
CA ILE A 529 -30.07 26.21 -6.88
C ILE A 529 -28.68 26.79 -6.59
N TYR A 530 -28.57 27.68 -5.62
CA TYR A 530 -27.30 28.26 -5.19
C TYR A 530 -26.33 27.17 -4.68
N GLY A 531 -26.76 26.30 -3.77
CA GLY A 531 -25.94 25.18 -3.29
C GLY A 531 -25.50 24.25 -4.42
N PHE A 532 -26.37 23.96 -5.38
CA PHE A 532 -26.07 23.13 -6.57
C PHE A 532 -25.09 23.81 -7.55
N MET A 533 -25.04 25.13 -7.52
CA MET A 533 -24.19 25.94 -8.38
C MET A 533 -22.78 26.15 -7.80
N PHE A 534 -22.68 26.37 -6.50
CA PHE A 534 -21.45 26.89 -5.88
C PHE A 534 -20.80 25.96 -4.85
N LEU A 535 -21.50 24.98 -4.26
CA LEU A 535 -20.86 24.08 -3.29
C LEU A 535 -19.95 23.06 -3.98
N ASN A 536 -18.73 22.94 -3.46
CA ASN A 536 -17.79 21.88 -3.88
C ASN A 536 -17.66 20.83 -2.77
N VAL A 537 -18.11 19.62 -3.08
CA VAL A 537 -18.18 18.52 -2.10
C VAL A 537 -16.81 17.94 -1.72
N ASN A 538 -15.77 18.19 -2.52
CA ASN A 538 -14.40 17.82 -2.15
C ASN A 538 -13.84 18.72 -1.04
N LEU A 539 -14.31 19.97 -0.95
CA LEU A 539 -13.86 20.93 0.08
C LEU A 539 -14.54 20.73 1.43
N THR A 540 -15.72 20.10 1.45
CA THR A 540 -16.47 19.73 2.66
C THR A 540 -16.10 18.35 3.19
N SER A 541 -15.32 17.58 2.41
CA SER A 541 -14.85 16.25 2.79
C SER A 541 -13.64 16.34 3.75
N PRO A 542 -13.47 15.35 4.67
CA PRO A 542 -12.25 15.21 5.46
C PRO A 542 -10.98 14.96 4.63
N HIS A 543 -11.11 14.64 3.33
CA HIS A 543 -9.99 14.38 2.43
C HIS A 543 -8.93 15.48 2.48
N ARG A 544 -9.33 16.76 2.46
CA ARG A 544 -8.37 17.87 2.46
C ARG A 544 -7.53 17.92 3.73
N PHE A 545 -8.16 17.72 4.89
CA PHE A 545 -7.47 17.66 6.16
C PHE A 545 -6.47 16.51 6.17
N TYR A 546 -6.95 15.31 5.87
CA TYR A 546 -6.12 14.11 5.78
C TYR A 546 -4.92 14.32 4.84
N ARG A 547 -5.17 14.80 3.61
CA ARG A 547 -4.16 15.12 2.59
C ARG A 547 -3.07 16.06 3.10
N ASN A 548 -3.45 17.11 3.84
CA ASN A 548 -2.47 18.05 4.40
C ASN A 548 -1.60 17.39 5.48
N GLN A 549 -2.20 16.59 6.38
CA GLN A 549 -1.45 15.92 7.44
C GLN A 549 -0.42 14.93 6.87
N VAL A 550 -0.81 14.07 5.92
CA VAL A 550 0.15 13.15 5.29
C VAL A 550 1.17 13.90 4.42
N ALA A 551 0.79 14.97 3.73
CA ALA A 551 1.73 15.77 2.94
C ALA A 551 2.81 16.42 3.81
N ARG A 552 2.45 16.92 5.01
CA ARG A 552 3.41 17.46 5.98
C ARG A 552 4.42 16.41 6.47
N ALA A 553 3.96 15.19 6.71
CA ALA A 553 4.84 14.12 7.21
C ALA A 553 5.80 13.59 6.13
N TYR A 554 5.35 13.48 4.87
CA TYR A 554 6.07 12.75 3.83
C TYR A 554 6.57 13.59 2.64
N ILE A 555 5.93 14.71 2.30
CA ILE A 555 6.32 15.51 1.13
C ILE A 555 7.29 16.61 1.56
N LEU A 556 8.57 16.26 1.51
CA LEU A 556 9.67 17.11 1.95
C LEU A 556 10.52 17.60 0.78
N LYS A 557 11.13 18.78 0.94
CA LYS A 557 12.15 19.38 0.07
C LYS A 557 13.40 19.69 0.87
N ASN A 558 14.55 19.62 0.19
CA ASN A 558 15.86 19.86 0.81
C ASN A 558 16.52 21.13 0.26
N ASP A 559 16.09 22.29 0.78
CA ASP A 559 16.60 23.62 0.40
C ASP A 559 17.54 24.27 1.44
N ASP A 560 17.89 23.57 2.53
CA ASP A 560 18.57 24.09 3.74
C ASP A 560 17.70 25.15 4.50
N PRO A 561 17.46 25.04 5.83
CA PRO A 561 18.25 24.38 6.86
C PRO A 561 17.54 23.17 7.49
N ASN A 562 18.30 22.39 8.25
CA ASN A 562 17.78 21.39 9.18
C ASN A 562 16.81 22.06 10.20
N PRO A 563 15.52 21.70 10.28
CA PRO A 563 14.84 20.51 9.71
C PRO A 563 14.29 20.70 8.27
N PRO A 564 14.09 19.60 7.51
CA PRO A 564 13.55 19.62 6.14
C PRO A 564 12.28 20.48 5.97
N VAL A 565 12.14 21.11 4.80
CA VAL A 565 11.01 22.01 4.50
C VAL A 565 9.87 21.26 3.81
N GLU A 566 8.62 21.48 4.24
CA GLU A 566 7.42 20.92 3.63
C GLU A 566 7.23 21.42 2.18
N ASN A 567 6.84 20.53 1.24
CA ASN A 567 6.62 20.85 -0.16
C ASN A 567 5.24 20.40 -0.65
N GLU A 568 4.20 20.81 0.09
CA GLU A 568 2.81 20.39 -0.14
C GLU A 568 2.25 20.77 -1.52
N THR A 569 2.89 21.66 -2.28
CA THR A 569 2.43 22.17 -3.57
C THR A 569 3.10 21.51 -4.78
N LEU A 570 3.96 20.50 -4.58
CA LEU A 570 4.67 19.83 -5.67
C LEU A 570 3.69 19.18 -6.66
N LYS A 571 3.69 19.67 -7.90
CA LYS A 571 2.90 19.14 -9.01
C LYS A 571 3.40 17.76 -9.45
N LEU A 572 2.50 16.95 -10.00
CA LEU A 572 2.85 15.65 -10.57
C LEU A 572 3.70 15.84 -11.84
N SER A 573 3.36 16.85 -12.65
CA SER A 573 4.10 17.17 -13.89
C SER A 573 5.55 17.63 -13.64
N ASP A 574 5.83 18.17 -12.45
CA ASP A 574 7.15 18.64 -12.02
C ASP A 574 8.04 17.54 -11.39
N LEU A 575 7.56 16.31 -11.31
CA LEU A 575 8.36 15.17 -10.83
C LEU A 575 9.55 14.88 -11.77
N CYS A 576 10.56 14.21 -11.23
CA CYS A 576 11.76 13.79 -11.96
C CYS A 576 12.56 14.91 -12.64
N LYS A 577 12.36 16.18 -12.25
CA LYS A 577 12.99 17.35 -12.88
C LYS A 577 14.52 17.31 -12.87
N HIS A 578 15.10 16.70 -11.84
CA HIS A 578 16.55 16.60 -11.66
C HIS A 578 17.13 15.24 -12.02
N GLU A 579 16.34 14.33 -12.62
CA GLU A 579 16.78 13.03 -13.17
C GLU A 579 17.46 12.12 -12.12
N LYS A 580 17.05 12.21 -10.85
CA LYS A 580 17.55 11.39 -9.73
C LYS A 580 16.50 10.39 -9.21
N THR A 581 15.23 10.77 -9.29
CA THR A 581 14.07 10.01 -8.79
C THR A 581 13.69 8.88 -9.76
N PRO A 582 13.40 7.65 -9.29
CA PRO A 582 12.67 6.67 -10.10
C PRO A 582 11.37 7.25 -10.67
N TYR A 583 10.86 6.70 -11.78
CA TYR A 583 9.59 7.11 -12.37
C TYR A 583 8.43 6.63 -11.48
N HIS A 584 7.75 7.57 -10.83
CA HIS A 584 6.74 7.28 -9.80
C HIS A 584 5.36 7.04 -10.41
N LEU A 585 4.79 5.87 -10.09
CA LEU A 585 3.44 5.45 -10.41
C LEU A 585 2.63 5.38 -9.10
N VAL A 586 1.60 6.21 -8.99
CA VAL A 586 0.69 6.21 -7.83
C VAL A 586 -0.64 5.61 -8.27
N ASN A 587 -0.98 4.46 -7.68
CA ASN A 587 -2.15 3.66 -8.05
C ASN A 587 -3.38 4.06 -7.21
N GLY A 588 -4.51 4.26 -7.87
CA GLY A 588 -5.83 4.49 -7.28
C GLY A 588 -6.89 3.57 -7.89
N ALA A 589 -8.08 3.57 -7.31
CA ALA A 589 -9.22 2.81 -7.79
C ALA A 589 -10.31 3.76 -8.32
N LEU A 590 -10.60 3.69 -9.61
CA LEU A 590 -11.70 4.39 -10.25
C LEU A 590 -13.01 3.65 -9.98
N ASN A 591 -13.88 4.22 -9.14
CA ASN A 591 -15.13 3.58 -8.74
C ASN A 591 -16.18 3.64 -9.86
N LEU A 592 -16.69 2.48 -10.30
CA LEU A 592 -17.57 2.33 -11.47
C LEU A 592 -18.77 1.40 -11.19
N SER A 593 -19.42 1.58 -10.03
CA SER A 593 -20.52 0.70 -9.59
C SER A 593 -21.76 0.70 -10.49
N ALA A 594 -21.94 1.72 -11.33
CA ALA A 594 -23.04 1.86 -12.27
C ALA A 594 -22.60 1.78 -13.75
N SER A 595 -21.37 1.31 -14.02
CA SER A 595 -20.91 1.13 -15.40
C SER A 595 -21.70 0.01 -16.11
N PRO A 596 -22.10 0.21 -17.38
CA PRO A 596 -22.78 -0.83 -18.17
C PRO A 596 -21.83 -1.93 -18.67
N ARG A 597 -20.52 -1.73 -18.56
CA ARG A 597 -19.46 -2.60 -19.10
C ARG A 597 -19.44 -3.98 -18.44
N ALA A 598 -19.37 -5.03 -19.26
CA ALA A 598 -19.46 -6.42 -18.78
C ALA A 598 -18.15 -6.92 -18.14
N ASP A 599 -17.01 -6.48 -18.67
CA ASP A 599 -15.64 -6.73 -18.20
C ASP A 599 -15.38 -6.25 -16.77
N LEU A 600 -16.12 -5.24 -16.32
CA LEU A 600 -15.98 -4.67 -14.97
C LEU A 600 -16.94 -5.29 -13.93
N ARG A 601 -17.84 -6.18 -14.36
CA ARG A 601 -18.83 -6.81 -13.46
C ARG A 601 -18.12 -7.68 -12.43
N GLY A 602 -18.42 -7.44 -11.16
CA GLY A 602 -17.77 -8.11 -10.02
C GLY A 602 -16.60 -7.32 -9.44
N ARG A 603 -15.90 -6.50 -10.23
CA ARG A 603 -14.89 -5.56 -9.73
C ARG A 603 -15.50 -4.22 -9.31
N ASN A 604 -16.53 -3.75 -10.03
CA ASN A 604 -17.20 -2.44 -9.83
C ASN A 604 -16.25 -1.24 -9.79
N SER A 605 -15.03 -1.40 -10.31
CA SER A 605 -13.94 -0.43 -10.28
C SER A 605 -12.91 -0.80 -11.34
N ASP A 606 -12.16 0.19 -11.81
CA ASP A 606 -11.01 0.03 -12.71
C ASP A 606 -9.75 0.70 -12.12
N PHE A 607 -8.57 0.37 -12.65
CA PHE A 607 -7.29 0.92 -12.19
C PHE A 607 -7.14 2.37 -12.64
N PHE A 608 -6.82 3.27 -11.71
CA PHE A 608 -6.51 4.67 -12.02
C PHE A 608 -5.04 4.95 -11.70
N LEU A 609 -4.31 5.49 -12.66
CA LEU A 609 -2.90 5.84 -12.51
C LEU A 609 -2.72 7.35 -12.41
N PHE A 610 -1.91 7.78 -11.44
CA PHE A 610 -1.30 9.10 -11.44
C PHE A 610 0.20 8.96 -11.73
N SER A 611 0.71 9.67 -12.74
CA SER A 611 2.13 9.74 -13.06
C SER A 611 2.54 11.12 -13.56
N LYS A 612 3.83 11.34 -13.79
CA LYS A 612 4.38 12.62 -14.29
C LYS A 612 3.76 13.05 -15.61
N HIS A 613 3.65 12.12 -16.56
CA HIS A 613 3.27 12.45 -17.93
C HIS A 613 1.80 12.25 -18.21
N TYR A 614 1.21 11.18 -17.66
CA TYR A 614 -0.17 10.83 -17.95
C TYR A 614 -0.90 10.36 -16.69
N CYS A 615 -2.15 10.79 -16.54
CA CYS A 615 -3.07 10.24 -15.56
C CYS A 615 -4.30 9.68 -16.27
N GLY A 616 -4.91 8.63 -15.72
CA GLY A 616 -6.10 8.04 -16.32
C GLY A 616 -6.34 6.58 -15.93
N SER A 617 -7.16 5.90 -16.71
CA SER A 617 -7.53 4.49 -16.50
C SER A 617 -7.82 3.84 -17.86
N PRO A 618 -7.79 2.50 -17.97
CA PRO A 618 -8.23 1.80 -19.18
C PRO A 618 -9.61 2.25 -19.68
N VAL A 619 -10.57 2.46 -18.77
CA VAL A 619 -11.95 2.86 -19.14
C VAL A 619 -12.04 4.33 -19.60
N LEU A 620 -11.29 5.23 -18.98
CA LEU A 620 -11.35 6.67 -19.33
C LEU A 620 -10.41 7.06 -20.47
N GLY A 621 -9.38 6.25 -20.72
CA GLY A 621 -8.19 6.66 -21.45
C GLY A 621 -7.17 7.35 -20.54
N TYR A 622 -6.00 7.62 -21.11
CA TYR A 622 -4.88 8.29 -20.43
C TYR A 622 -4.66 9.65 -21.06
N PHE A 623 -4.69 10.71 -20.25
CA PHE A 623 -4.53 12.09 -20.68
C PHE A 623 -3.30 12.73 -20.04
N PRO A 624 -2.67 13.73 -20.69
CA PRO A 624 -1.53 14.44 -20.12
C PRO A 624 -1.82 14.95 -18.70
N THR A 625 -0.88 14.72 -17.77
CA THR A 625 -1.03 15.13 -16.36
C THR A 625 -1.28 16.63 -16.23
N SER A 626 -0.70 17.45 -17.11
CA SER A 626 -0.94 18.90 -17.17
C SER A 626 -2.41 19.27 -17.40
N ASP A 627 -3.17 18.44 -18.11
CA ASP A 627 -4.58 18.71 -18.42
C ASP A 627 -5.44 18.48 -17.17
N TRP A 628 -5.12 17.46 -16.38
CA TRP A 628 -5.74 17.21 -15.09
C TRP A 628 -5.44 18.36 -14.10
N GLU A 629 -4.18 18.79 -14.02
CA GLU A 629 -3.74 19.90 -13.16
C GLU A 629 -4.34 21.26 -13.58
N ALA A 630 -4.54 21.48 -14.88
CA ALA A 630 -5.18 22.69 -15.40
C ALA A 630 -6.68 22.75 -15.08
N LEU A 631 -7.35 21.60 -15.02
CA LEU A 631 -8.78 21.48 -14.72
C LEU A 631 -9.09 21.54 -13.22
N ASP A 632 -8.16 21.12 -12.38
CA ASP A 632 -8.24 21.22 -10.91
C ASP A 632 -6.85 21.52 -10.32
N ALA A 633 -6.66 22.77 -9.89
CA ALA A 633 -5.41 23.24 -9.29
C ALA A 633 -5.02 22.53 -7.99
N HIS A 634 -5.93 21.77 -7.38
CA HIS A 634 -5.63 20.96 -6.19
C HIS A 634 -5.02 19.60 -6.54
N VAL A 635 -5.06 19.17 -7.80
CA VAL A 635 -4.41 17.93 -8.23
C VAL A 635 -2.90 18.16 -8.25
N ASN A 636 -2.20 17.47 -7.34
CA ASN A 636 -0.76 17.51 -7.14
C ASN A 636 -0.31 16.22 -6.43
N LEU A 637 0.99 16.06 -6.14
CA LEU A 637 1.53 14.85 -5.51
C LEU A 637 0.83 14.51 -4.18
N GLY A 638 0.59 15.50 -3.32
CA GLY A 638 -0.10 15.29 -2.04
C GLY A 638 -1.52 14.80 -2.20
N THR A 639 -2.23 15.31 -3.22
CA THR A 639 -3.59 14.86 -3.54
C THR A 639 -3.59 13.45 -4.12
N ALA A 640 -2.67 13.12 -5.03
CA ALA A 640 -2.53 11.75 -5.55
C ALA A 640 -2.20 10.74 -4.43
N MET A 641 -1.27 11.10 -3.55
CA MET A 641 -0.89 10.30 -2.37
C MET A 641 -2.09 10.08 -1.44
N ALA A 642 -2.84 11.14 -1.12
CA ALA A 642 -4.00 11.06 -0.24
C ALA A 642 -5.16 10.28 -0.87
N ILE A 643 -5.40 10.42 -2.18
CA ILE A 643 -6.40 9.61 -2.90
C ILE A 643 -5.99 8.14 -2.85
N SER A 644 -4.72 7.85 -3.15
CA SER A 644 -4.19 6.50 -3.12
C SER A 644 -4.33 5.87 -1.73
N GLY A 645 -4.13 6.63 -0.64
CA GLY A 645 -4.29 6.20 0.76
C GLY A 645 -5.68 6.38 1.37
N ALA A 646 -6.73 6.65 0.58
CA ALA A 646 -8.08 6.94 1.07
C ALA A 646 -8.85 5.67 1.52
N ALA A 647 -8.39 5.00 2.57
CA ALA A 647 -8.90 3.69 3.01
C ALA A 647 -10.39 3.65 3.43
N ALA A 648 -11.01 4.80 3.69
CA ALA A 648 -12.44 4.89 4.06
C ALA A 648 -13.21 5.79 3.09
N ALA A 649 -14.08 5.18 2.27
CA ALA A 649 -14.96 5.88 1.35
C ALA A 649 -16.35 5.24 1.27
N PRO A 650 -17.40 5.97 0.84
CA PRO A 650 -18.73 5.39 0.64
C PRO A 650 -18.76 4.31 -0.44
N ILE A 651 -17.85 4.39 -1.42
CA ILE A 651 -17.69 3.45 -2.52
C ILE A 651 -16.21 3.06 -2.57
N MET A 652 -15.94 1.75 -2.50
CA MET A 652 -14.62 1.15 -2.30
C MET A 652 -14.42 -0.03 -3.24
N GLY A 653 -14.77 0.13 -4.53
CA GLY A 653 -14.71 -0.95 -5.53
C GLY A 653 -15.35 -2.26 -5.06
N MET A 654 -14.56 -3.35 -5.04
CA MET A 654 -14.98 -4.68 -4.58
C MET A 654 -15.36 -4.74 -3.09
N ALA A 655 -14.86 -3.81 -2.28
CA ALA A 655 -15.11 -3.73 -0.84
C ALA A 655 -16.39 -2.93 -0.49
N SER A 656 -17.12 -2.43 -1.49
CA SER A 656 -18.33 -1.62 -1.29
C SER A 656 -19.45 -2.45 -0.63
N ILE A 657 -20.07 -1.90 0.43
CA ILE A 657 -21.23 -2.52 1.09
C ILE A 657 -22.51 -1.79 0.67
N PHE A 658 -23.42 -2.49 -0.01
CA PHE A 658 -24.71 -1.96 -0.44
C PHE A 658 -25.54 -1.53 0.79
N GLY A 659 -25.79 -0.22 0.92
CA GLY A 659 -26.46 0.42 2.07
C GLY A 659 -25.52 1.23 2.97
N ALA A 660 -24.25 0.82 3.10
CA ALA A 660 -23.26 1.57 3.88
C ALA A 660 -22.92 2.90 3.20
N SER A 661 -22.92 2.95 1.87
CA SER A 661 -22.65 4.17 1.10
C SER A 661 -23.55 5.34 1.53
N PHE A 662 -24.85 5.07 1.76
CA PHE A 662 -25.78 6.10 2.23
C PHE A 662 -25.34 6.70 3.57
N VAL A 663 -25.10 5.85 4.56
CA VAL A 663 -24.76 6.28 5.92
C VAL A 663 -23.36 6.89 5.97
N LEU A 664 -22.38 6.32 5.28
CA LEU A 664 -21.01 6.85 5.20
C LEU A 664 -20.99 8.23 4.53
N THR A 665 -21.73 8.41 3.44
CA THR A 665 -21.86 9.74 2.81
C THR A 665 -22.57 10.71 3.73
N LEU A 666 -23.68 10.30 4.37
CA LEU A 666 -24.42 11.17 5.31
C LEU A 666 -23.54 11.61 6.49
N LEU A 667 -22.75 10.69 7.06
CA LEU A 667 -21.79 10.93 8.14
C LEU A 667 -20.46 11.52 7.65
N ASN A 668 -20.37 11.90 6.37
CA ASN A 668 -19.20 12.52 5.77
C ASN A 668 -17.89 11.71 5.89
N VAL A 669 -17.99 10.39 6.01
CA VAL A 669 -16.84 9.46 6.00
C VAL A 669 -16.46 9.21 4.53
N ARG A 670 -15.80 10.19 3.91
CA ARG A 670 -15.55 10.22 2.46
C ARG A 670 -14.17 10.73 2.05
N LEU A 671 -13.14 9.91 2.23
CA LEU A 671 -11.78 10.24 1.79
C LEU A 671 -11.57 10.12 0.27
N ALA A 672 -12.49 9.51 -0.47
CA ALA A 672 -12.45 9.49 -1.94
C ALA A 672 -12.61 10.90 -2.54
N TYR A 673 -12.06 11.11 -3.73
CA TYR A 673 -12.02 12.39 -4.40
C TYR A 673 -12.75 12.35 -5.75
N TRP A 674 -13.54 13.38 -6.03
CA TRP A 674 -14.15 13.56 -7.33
C TRP A 674 -13.23 14.39 -8.22
N ILE A 675 -12.57 13.73 -9.18
CA ILE A 675 -11.69 14.39 -10.14
C ILE A 675 -12.45 14.70 -11.43
N ARG A 676 -12.13 15.82 -12.07
CA ARG A 676 -12.76 16.23 -13.33
C ARG A 676 -12.11 15.47 -14.49
N ASP A 677 -12.92 14.79 -15.29
CA ASP A 677 -12.45 14.08 -16.48
C ASP A 677 -12.06 15.11 -17.58
N PRO A 678 -10.82 15.06 -18.12
CA PRO A 678 -10.36 15.95 -19.18
C PRO A 678 -10.94 15.66 -20.56
N ASN A 679 -11.69 14.57 -20.75
CA ASN A 679 -12.24 14.18 -22.05
C ASN A 679 -13.07 15.33 -22.67
N PRO A 680 -12.67 15.84 -23.86
CA PRO A 680 -13.36 16.95 -24.52
C PRO A 680 -14.81 16.65 -24.88
N ALA A 681 -15.14 15.39 -25.19
CA ALA A 681 -16.50 14.96 -25.54
C ALA A 681 -17.49 15.15 -24.38
N LYS A 682 -17.01 15.05 -23.14
CA LYS A 682 -17.80 15.33 -21.92
C LYS A 682 -17.83 16.82 -21.57
N THR A 683 -17.04 17.63 -22.27
CA THR A 683 -16.79 19.04 -21.95
C THR A 683 -17.65 20.00 -22.79
N TRP A 684 -17.98 19.66 -24.05
CA TRP A 684 -18.64 20.59 -24.99
C TRP A 684 -20.04 21.08 -24.54
N TRP A 685 -20.92 20.19 -24.09
CA TRP A 685 -22.29 20.56 -23.68
C TRP A 685 -22.37 21.30 -22.32
N PHE A 686 -21.34 21.20 -21.47
CA PHE A 686 -21.33 21.73 -20.10
C PHE A 686 -20.46 22.98 -19.90
N ASN A 687 -19.86 23.51 -20.98
CA ASN A 687 -19.05 24.74 -21.00
C ASN A 687 -19.87 26.03 -20.83
N MET A 688 -21.19 25.95 -20.66
CA MET A 688 -22.04 27.10 -20.30
C MET A 688 -21.95 27.51 -18.82
N LYS A 689 -21.24 26.76 -17.96
CA LYS A 689 -21.00 27.18 -16.57
C LYS A 689 -19.77 28.11 -16.51
N PRO A 690 -19.88 29.38 -16.07
CA PRO A 690 -18.72 30.23 -15.82
C PRO A 690 -17.69 29.56 -14.91
N ALA A 691 -16.40 29.87 -15.10
CA ALA A 691 -15.26 29.29 -14.38
C ALA A 691 -15.38 29.36 -12.84
N ILE A 692 -16.22 30.26 -12.33
CA ILE A 692 -16.56 30.43 -10.92
C ILE A 692 -17.35 29.22 -10.36
N LEU A 693 -18.16 28.53 -11.16
CA LEU A 693 -19.00 27.39 -10.76
C LEU A 693 -18.27 26.02 -10.73
N SER A 694 -16.96 26.04 -10.47
CA SER A 694 -16.06 24.90 -10.67
C SER A 694 -16.00 23.97 -9.45
N GLY A 695 -16.62 22.79 -9.55
CA GLY A 695 -16.52 21.73 -8.55
C GLY A 695 -17.62 20.66 -8.67
N PRO A 696 -17.41 19.46 -8.09
CA PRO A 696 -18.48 18.48 -7.91
C PRO A 696 -19.53 19.06 -6.94
N GLY A 697 -20.75 19.29 -7.44
CA GLY A 697 -21.86 19.80 -6.63
C GLY A 697 -22.61 18.71 -5.82
N PRO A 698 -23.65 19.10 -5.06
CA PRO A 698 -24.55 18.23 -4.31
C PRO A 698 -25.08 16.99 -5.04
N LEU A 699 -25.24 17.04 -6.37
CA LEU A 699 -25.66 15.88 -7.16
C LEU A 699 -24.69 14.69 -7.01
N TYR A 700 -23.40 14.97 -6.82
CA TYR A 700 -22.39 13.92 -6.63
C TYR A 700 -22.48 13.28 -5.24
N VAL A 701 -22.89 14.04 -4.21
CA VAL A 701 -23.22 13.47 -2.88
C VAL A 701 -24.40 12.52 -2.97
N LEU A 702 -25.46 12.90 -3.70
CA LEU A 702 -26.61 12.01 -3.93
C LEU A 702 -26.23 10.74 -4.70
N ARG A 703 -25.30 10.85 -5.66
CA ARG A 703 -24.74 9.70 -6.38
C ARG A 703 -23.94 8.78 -5.46
N GLU A 704 -23.11 9.32 -4.56
CA GLU A 704 -22.42 8.52 -3.54
C GLU A 704 -23.42 7.84 -2.60
N MET A 705 -24.43 8.56 -2.11
CA MET A 705 -25.48 8.00 -1.24
C MET A 705 -26.22 6.84 -1.90
N ALA A 706 -26.49 6.96 -3.21
CA ALA A 706 -27.11 5.91 -4.02
C ALA A 706 -26.13 4.78 -4.39
N GLY A 707 -24.83 4.92 -4.06
CA GLY A 707 -23.79 3.97 -4.46
C GLY A 707 -23.63 3.86 -5.97
N ARG A 708 -23.88 4.94 -6.73
CA ARG A 708 -23.90 4.95 -8.21
C ARG A 708 -22.84 5.89 -8.78
N THR A 709 -21.71 5.32 -9.19
CA THR A 709 -20.65 6.02 -9.94
C THR A 709 -20.48 5.44 -11.33
N SER A 710 -20.22 6.29 -12.33
CA SER A 710 -20.00 5.85 -13.71
C SER A 710 -18.97 6.75 -14.38
N GLU A 711 -18.26 6.17 -15.33
CA GLU A 711 -17.39 6.84 -16.29
C GLU A 711 -18.12 7.90 -17.11
N ALA A 712 -19.43 7.82 -17.32
CA ALA A 712 -20.16 8.76 -18.18
C ALA A 712 -20.29 10.18 -17.58
N THR A 713 -19.93 10.38 -16.31
CA THR A 713 -20.14 11.64 -15.61
C THR A 713 -18.94 12.60 -15.76
N ARG A 714 -19.20 13.92 -15.67
CA ARG A 714 -18.17 14.97 -15.80
C ARG A 714 -17.08 14.87 -14.73
N TYR A 715 -17.46 14.50 -13.51
CA TYR A 715 -16.52 14.17 -12.45
C TYR A 715 -16.60 12.67 -12.18
N VAL A 716 -15.46 12.04 -11.99
CA VAL A 716 -15.32 10.62 -11.68
C VAL A 716 -14.77 10.45 -10.28
N ASN A 717 -15.16 9.38 -9.60
CA ASN A 717 -14.79 9.15 -8.20
C ASN A 717 -13.58 8.21 -8.13
N VAL A 718 -12.47 8.70 -7.56
CA VAL A 718 -11.24 7.93 -7.37
C VAL A 718 -11.01 7.74 -5.88
N SER A 719 -10.67 6.52 -5.49
CA SER A 719 -10.41 6.11 -4.12
C SER A 719 -9.11 5.31 -4.01
N ASP A 720 -8.85 4.75 -2.82
CA ASP A 720 -7.64 3.98 -2.54
C ASP A 720 -7.46 2.81 -3.52
N GLY A 721 -6.27 2.68 -4.09
CA GLY A 721 -5.95 1.62 -5.06
C GLY A 721 -6.05 0.21 -4.47
N GLY A 722 -5.86 0.07 -3.16
CA GLY A 722 -6.01 -1.17 -2.41
C GLY A 722 -7.44 -1.73 -2.41
N HIS A 723 -8.44 -0.93 -2.80
CA HIS A 723 -9.79 -1.42 -3.10
C HIS A 723 -9.85 -2.37 -4.32
N LEU A 724 -8.82 -2.34 -5.17
CA LEU A 724 -8.59 -3.29 -6.26
C LEU A 724 -7.39 -4.19 -5.97
N GLU A 725 -6.18 -3.63 -5.95
CA GLU A 725 -4.90 -4.33 -5.88
C GLU A 725 -3.98 -3.55 -4.94
N ASN A 726 -3.43 -4.21 -3.93
CA ASN A 726 -2.84 -3.53 -2.79
C ASN A 726 -1.31 -3.70 -2.67
N LEU A 727 -0.65 -4.36 -3.63
CA LEU A 727 0.82 -4.47 -3.72
C LEU A 727 1.45 -3.41 -4.63
N GLY A 728 0.75 -2.90 -5.63
CA GLY A 728 1.30 -2.00 -6.65
C GLY A 728 2.07 -2.72 -7.76
N VAL A 729 1.93 -4.04 -7.88
CA VAL A 729 2.68 -4.87 -8.87
C VAL A 729 2.02 -4.82 -10.25
N TYR A 730 0.71 -4.62 -10.32
CA TYR A 730 -0.06 -4.70 -11.57
C TYR A 730 0.47 -3.76 -12.67
N GLU A 731 0.76 -2.50 -12.34
CA GLU A 731 1.29 -1.52 -13.29
C GLU A 731 2.74 -1.77 -13.72
N LEU A 732 3.51 -2.53 -12.92
CA LEU A 732 4.85 -2.98 -13.29
C LEU A 732 4.80 -4.15 -14.26
N LEU A 733 3.86 -5.08 -14.06
CA LEU A 733 3.59 -6.18 -15.00
C LEU A 733 3.08 -5.65 -16.34
N ARG A 734 2.19 -4.65 -16.30
CA ARG A 734 1.76 -3.91 -17.50
C ARG A 734 2.96 -3.35 -18.26
N ARG A 735 3.99 -2.87 -17.56
CA ARG A 735 5.24 -2.35 -18.15
C ARG A 735 6.28 -3.43 -18.49
N ARG A 736 5.92 -4.71 -18.37
CA ARG A 736 6.79 -5.88 -18.62
C ARG A 736 8.15 -5.76 -17.92
N CYS A 737 8.17 -5.25 -16.68
CA CYS A 737 9.42 -5.12 -15.92
C CYS A 737 10.10 -6.48 -15.76
N LYS A 738 11.40 -6.54 -16.09
CA LYS A 738 12.19 -7.78 -16.00
C LYS A 738 12.38 -8.23 -14.56
N PHE A 739 12.66 -7.28 -13.67
CA PHE A 739 12.87 -7.53 -12.25
C PHE A 739 11.88 -6.71 -11.45
N ILE A 740 11.06 -7.36 -10.62
CA ILE A 740 10.10 -6.71 -9.74
C ILE A 740 10.46 -7.04 -8.29
N ILE A 741 10.68 -6.02 -7.47
CA ILE A 741 10.74 -6.13 -6.01
C ILE A 741 9.39 -5.67 -5.47
N ALA A 742 8.63 -6.56 -4.84
CA ALA A 742 7.35 -6.25 -4.21
C ALA A 742 7.48 -6.29 -2.69
N ILE A 743 7.32 -5.15 -2.03
CA ILE A 743 7.35 -5.03 -0.57
C ILE A 743 5.91 -5.05 -0.05
N ASP A 744 5.56 -6.09 0.70
CA ASP A 744 4.24 -6.30 1.30
C ASP A 744 4.25 -6.06 2.82
N GLY A 745 3.85 -4.85 3.20
CA GLY A 745 3.56 -4.43 4.58
C GLY A 745 2.08 -4.52 4.97
N GLU A 746 1.26 -5.26 4.23
CA GLU A 746 -0.17 -5.41 4.49
C GLU A 746 -0.47 -6.20 5.77
N GLN A 747 -1.65 -5.97 6.33
CA GLN A 747 -2.13 -6.73 7.48
C GLN A 747 -2.62 -8.09 6.99
N ASP A 748 -1.87 -9.13 7.33
CA ASP A 748 -2.21 -10.50 6.96
C ASP A 748 -1.73 -11.45 8.06
N ALA A 749 -2.38 -11.38 9.23
CA ALA A 749 -1.97 -12.11 10.42
C ALA A 749 -1.96 -13.64 10.26
N LEU A 750 -2.68 -14.16 9.25
CA LEU A 750 -2.73 -15.59 8.93
C LEU A 750 -1.86 -15.96 7.72
N MET A 751 -1.09 -15.00 7.18
CA MET A 751 -0.24 -15.17 5.99
C MET A 751 -0.99 -15.86 4.86
N THR A 752 -2.18 -15.35 4.51
CA THR A 752 -3.05 -15.86 3.44
C THR A 752 -2.62 -15.41 2.05
N PHE A 753 -1.83 -14.34 1.97
CA PHE A 753 -1.30 -13.71 0.75
C PHE A 753 -2.39 -13.23 -0.21
N GLY A 754 -3.52 -12.76 0.33
CA GLY A 754 -4.71 -12.40 -0.45
C GLY A 754 -4.46 -11.40 -1.58
N SER A 755 -3.59 -10.40 -1.35
CA SER A 755 -3.24 -9.37 -2.35
C SER A 755 -2.32 -9.92 -3.45
N LEU A 756 -1.35 -10.76 -3.09
CA LEU A 756 -0.48 -11.45 -4.06
C LEU A 756 -1.29 -12.39 -4.98
N ILE A 757 -2.12 -13.25 -4.40
CA ILE A 757 -2.96 -14.17 -5.20
C ILE A 757 -3.94 -13.39 -6.09
N ARG A 758 -4.41 -12.22 -5.63
CA ARG A 758 -5.27 -11.36 -6.42
C ARG A 758 -4.53 -10.77 -7.63
N VAL A 759 -3.32 -10.24 -7.45
CA VAL A 759 -2.56 -9.67 -8.58
C VAL A 759 -2.13 -10.75 -9.57
N ILE A 760 -1.77 -11.95 -9.12
CA ILE A 760 -1.49 -13.10 -10.00
C ILE A 760 -2.72 -13.42 -10.86
N ARG A 761 -3.91 -13.45 -10.25
CA ARG A 761 -5.16 -13.68 -10.99
C ARG A 761 -5.46 -12.56 -11.98
N PHE A 762 -5.26 -11.29 -11.61
CA PHE A 762 -5.46 -10.16 -12.52
C PHE A 762 -4.46 -10.19 -13.68
N ALA A 763 -3.18 -10.49 -13.41
CA ALA A 763 -2.16 -10.63 -14.44
C ALA A 763 -2.52 -11.72 -15.47
N HIS A 764 -3.04 -12.86 -14.99
CA HIS A 764 -3.47 -13.95 -15.87
C HIS A 764 -4.71 -13.58 -16.70
N ILE A 765 -5.75 -12.99 -16.08
CA ILE A 765 -7.01 -12.66 -16.77
C ILE A 765 -6.83 -11.50 -17.74
N ASP A 766 -6.12 -10.45 -17.32
CA ASP A 766 -6.08 -9.17 -18.03
C ASP A 766 -4.92 -9.15 -19.05
N PHE A 767 -3.78 -9.78 -18.74
CA PHE A 767 -2.58 -9.75 -19.59
C PHE A 767 -2.13 -11.11 -20.14
N GLY A 768 -2.73 -12.22 -19.68
CA GLY A 768 -2.24 -13.57 -20.00
C GLY A 768 -0.88 -13.91 -19.37
N ILE A 769 -0.44 -13.14 -18.36
CA ILE A 769 0.85 -13.34 -17.68
C ILE A 769 0.68 -14.39 -16.59
N ASN A 770 1.59 -15.37 -16.54
CA ASN A 770 1.62 -16.38 -15.49
C ASN A 770 2.74 -16.07 -14.50
N ILE A 771 2.47 -16.26 -13.21
CA ILE A 771 3.46 -16.06 -12.15
C ILE A 771 3.48 -17.32 -11.29
N ASP A 772 4.64 -17.97 -11.23
CA ASP A 772 4.87 -19.13 -10.38
C ASP A 772 5.73 -18.74 -9.18
N ILE A 773 5.22 -18.93 -7.97
CA ILE A 773 5.88 -18.54 -6.73
C ILE A 773 5.53 -19.49 -5.58
N ASP A 774 6.55 -20.07 -4.95
CA ASP A 774 6.37 -20.86 -3.73
C ASP A 774 6.41 -19.99 -2.47
N LEU A 775 5.32 -20.05 -1.70
CA LEU A 775 5.08 -19.29 -0.48
C LEU A 775 5.18 -20.15 0.79
N SER A 776 5.58 -21.42 0.66
CA SER A 776 5.63 -22.39 1.75
C SER A 776 6.48 -21.91 2.94
N ASP A 777 7.64 -21.31 2.67
CA ASP A 777 8.57 -20.79 3.69
C ASP A 777 8.06 -19.52 4.40
N LEU A 778 7.11 -18.81 3.80
CA LEU A 778 6.46 -17.64 4.41
C LEU A 778 5.30 -18.03 5.34
N ARG A 779 4.91 -19.31 5.40
CA ARG A 779 3.84 -19.75 6.29
C ARG A 779 4.34 -19.76 7.74
N LEU A 780 3.42 -19.41 8.65
CA LEU A 780 3.69 -19.42 10.08
C LEU A 780 3.81 -20.85 10.62
N ASP A 781 4.75 -21.04 11.53
CA ASP A 781 4.86 -22.23 12.38
C ASP A 781 3.98 -22.13 13.64
N ASP A 782 4.04 -23.16 14.50
CA ASP A 782 3.28 -23.20 15.75
C ASP A 782 3.66 -22.09 16.75
N ALA A 783 4.85 -21.51 16.61
CA ALA A 783 5.34 -20.40 17.42
C ALA A 783 4.98 -19.03 16.83
N GLY A 784 4.36 -19.00 15.64
CA GLY A 784 3.96 -17.77 14.95
C GLY A 784 5.09 -17.08 14.20
N PHE A 785 6.17 -17.80 13.87
CA PHE A 785 7.28 -17.33 13.05
C PHE A 785 7.26 -17.97 11.65
N SER A 786 7.76 -17.25 10.66
CA SER A 786 8.00 -17.74 9.29
C SER A 786 9.41 -18.35 9.21
N LYS A 787 9.68 -19.15 8.17
CA LYS A 787 11.02 -19.69 7.91
C LYS A 787 11.91 -18.76 7.10
N ALA A 788 11.31 -17.75 6.47
CA ALA A 788 11.98 -16.76 5.65
C ALA A 788 11.14 -15.46 5.62
N HIS A 789 11.74 -14.38 5.13
CA HIS A 789 11.06 -13.10 4.94
C HIS A 789 10.59 -12.81 3.51
N TYR A 790 11.01 -13.66 2.56
CA TYR A 790 10.79 -13.41 1.13
C TYR A 790 10.56 -14.70 0.34
N ALA A 791 9.96 -14.54 -0.82
CA ALA A 791 9.84 -15.57 -1.84
C ALA A 791 10.23 -15.00 -3.21
N LEU A 792 10.93 -15.79 -4.01
CA LEU A 792 11.22 -15.47 -5.40
C LEU A 792 10.32 -16.34 -6.29
N GLY A 793 9.71 -15.70 -7.28
CA GLY A 793 8.90 -16.35 -8.30
C GLY A 793 9.33 -15.97 -9.72
N GLU A 794 8.95 -16.81 -10.67
CA GLU A 794 9.15 -16.60 -12.10
C GLU A 794 7.89 -15.98 -12.73
N ILE A 795 8.09 -15.03 -13.63
CA ILE A 795 7.04 -14.38 -14.41
C ILE A 795 7.20 -14.85 -15.85
N ASP A 796 6.19 -15.51 -16.40
CA ASP A 796 6.08 -15.81 -17.82
C ASP A 796 5.18 -14.77 -18.48
N TYR A 797 5.79 -13.90 -19.28
CA TYR A 797 5.11 -12.86 -20.05
C TYR A 797 4.61 -13.37 -21.42
N GLY A 798 4.84 -14.64 -21.76
CA GLY A 798 4.52 -15.26 -23.05
C GLY A 798 5.60 -15.01 -24.12
N ASN A 799 5.58 -15.76 -25.23
CA ASN A 799 6.55 -15.63 -26.34
C ASN A 799 8.03 -15.82 -25.96
N GLY A 800 8.32 -16.58 -24.89
CA GLY A 800 9.68 -16.81 -24.40
C GLY A 800 10.25 -15.66 -23.57
N GLU A 801 9.42 -14.67 -23.22
CA GLU A 801 9.77 -13.55 -22.36
C GLU A 801 9.58 -13.91 -20.87
N GLN A 802 10.69 -13.95 -20.10
CA GLN A 802 10.68 -14.34 -18.68
C GLN A 802 11.28 -13.27 -17.75
N GLY A 803 10.58 -12.99 -16.64
CA GLY A 803 11.01 -12.07 -15.58
C GLY A 803 10.97 -12.70 -14.20
N PHE A 804 11.31 -11.91 -13.18
CA PHE A 804 11.36 -12.37 -11.79
C PHE A 804 10.58 -11.45 -10.85
N LEU A 805 9.84 -12.04 -9.92
CA LEU A 805 9.13 -11.37 -8.84
C LEU A 805 9.78 -11.75 -7.49
N LEU A 806 10.51 -10.81 -6.89
CA LEU A 806 10.95 -10.92 -5.49
C LEU A 806 9.86 -10.33 -4.58
N TYR A 807 9.16 -11.18 -3.86
CA TYR A 807 8.12 -10.82 -2.91
C TYR A 807 8.67 -10.82 -1.49
N ILE A 808 8.69 -9.66 -0.84
CA ILE A 808 9.18 -9.46 0.53
C ILE A 808 7.98 -9.21 1.43
N LYS A 809 7.74 -10.09 2.41
CA LYS A 809 6.59 -9.99 3.30
C LYS A 809 7.02 -9.54 4.70
N SER A 810 6.28 -8.60 5.28
CA SER A 810 6.41 -8.28 6.70
C SER A 810 6.09 -9.52 7.53
N SER A 811 7.14 -10.12 8.09
CA SER A 811 7.15 -11.45 8.71
C SER A 811 8.28 -11.47 9.72
N MET A 812 8.19 -12.34 10.72
CA MET A 812 9.25 -12.55 11.70
C MET A 812 9.78 -13.98 11.61
N THR A 813 11.08 -14.17 11.72
CA THR A 813 11.79 -15.46 11.71
C THR A 813 12.42 -15.78 13.08
N GLY A 814 12.40 -14.82 14.01
CA GLY A 814 12.84 -15.00 15.40
C GLY A 814 14.32 -14.68 15.63
N ASN A 815 15.02 -14.20 14.61
CA ASN A 815 16.42 -13.75 14.66
C ASN A 815 16.58 -12.23 14.56
N GLU A 816 15.49 -11.49 14.69
CA GLU A 816 15.51 -10.03 14.67
C GLU A 816 16.24 -9.46 15.89
N LEU A 817 16.55 -8.16 15.84
CA LEU A 817 17.16 -7.44 16.97
C LEU A 817 16.34 -7.59 18.25
N ASP A 818 17.01 -7.69 19.41
CA ASP A 818 16.38 -7.94 20.71
C ASP A 818 15.22 -6.99 21.04
N TYR A 819 15.31 -5.71 20.64
CA TYR A 819 14.22 -4.75 20.87
C TYR A 819 13.01 -4.98 19.98
N VAL A 820 13.18 -5.54 18.77
CA VAL A 820 12.08 -5.94 17.89
C VAL A 820 11.38 -7.16 18.48
N LEU A 821 12.15 -8.13 19.00
CA LEU A 821 11.61 -9.28 19.72
C LEU A 821 10.89 -8.86 21.01
N ALA A 822 11.45 -7.91 21.76
CA ALA A 822 10.81 -7.35 22.94
C ALA A 822 9.50 -6.63 22.60
N TYR A 823 9.48 -5.87 21.49
CA TYR A 823 8.26 -5.22 21.00
C TYR A 823 7.19 -6.25 20.61
N LYS A 824 7.55 -7.32 19.90
CA LYS A 824 6.64 -8.44 19.60
C LYS A 824 6.07 -9.09 20.87
N ALA A 825 6.87 -9.22 21.92
CA ALA A 825 6.43 -9.77 23.19
C ALA A 825 5.41 -8.87 23.90
N SER A 826 5.57 -7.55 23.85
CA SER A 826 4.59 -6.59 24.40
C SER A 826 3.38 -6.37 23.49
N SER A 827 3.54 -6.54 22.18
CA SER A 827 2.53 -6.32 21.13
C SER A 827 2.36 -7.58 20.27
N PRO A 828 1.60 -8.60 20.73
CA PRO A 828 1.51 -9.90 20.04
C PRO A 828 0.98 -9.85 18.60
N ALA A 829 0.25 -8.79 18.23
CA ALA A 829 -0.26 -8.60 16.88
C ALA A 829 0.82 -8.16 15.87
N PHE A 830 1.97 -7.65 16.33
CA PHE A 830 3.11 -7.31 15.48
C PHE A 830 3.60 -8.55 14.68
N PRO A 831 3.98 -8.43 13.40
CA PRO A 831 4.01 -7.22 12.57
C PRO A 831 2.70 -6.98 11.78
N HIS A 832 1.58 -7.56 12.20
CA HIS A 832 0.26 -7.43 11.55
C HIS A 832 -0.77 -6.67 12.40
N GLU A 833 -0.32 -5.61 13.09
CA GLU A 833 -1.21 -4.70 13.81
C GLU A 833 -2.22 -4.04 12.86
N SER A 834 -3.34 -3.56 13.40
CA SER A 834 -4.49 -3.15 12.59
C SER A 834 -4.17 -1.96 11.68
N THR A 835 -4.60 -2.02 10.42
CA THR A 835 -4.57 -0.86 9.51
C THR A 835 -5.43 0.32 9.98
N ALA A 836 -6.34 0.13 10.93
CA ALA A 836 -7.11 1.23 11.52
C ALA A 836 -6.24 2.12 12.42
N ASP A 837 -5.09 1.61 12.88
CA ASP A 837 -4.10 2.42 13.57
C ASP A 837 -3.27 3.20 12.56
N GLN A 838 -3.34 4.52 12.67
CA GLN A 838 -2.67 5.48 11.79
C GLN A 838 -1.78 6.45 12.61
N LEU A 839 -1.57 6.16 13.90
CA LEU A 839 -0.86 7.02 14.84
C LEU A 839 0.23 6.21 15.54
N PHE A 840 1.38 6.08 14.87
CA PHE A 840 2.46 5.25 15.42
C PHE A 840 3.17 5.96 16.56
N GLU A 841 3.41 5.21 17.63
CA GLU A 841 4.37 5.60 18.67
C GLU A 841 5.82 5.41 18.17
N GLU A 842 6.78 6.03 18.86
CA GLU A 842 8.19 5.97 18.46
C GLU A 842 8.74 4.54 18.44
N ASP A 843 8.39 3.73 19.43
CA ASP A 843 8.80 2.32 19.56
C ASP A 843 8.21 1.45 18.44
N GLN A 844 6.93 1.66 18.11
CA GLN A 844 6.24 0.99 17.01
C GLN A 844 6.86 1.36 15.66
N PHE A 845 7.11 2.65 15.42
CA PHE A 845 7.76 3.12 14.20
C PHE A 845 9.14 2.47 14.03
N GLU A 846 9.97 2.50 15.07
CA GLU A 846 11.31 1.92 15.04
C GLU A 846 11.29 0.40 14.87
N ALA A 847 10.37 -0.32 15.53
CA ALA A 847 10.23 -1.76 15.38
C ALA A 847 9.89 -2.17 13.93
N TYR A 848 8.95 -1.47 13.28
CA TYR A 848 8.59 -1.73 11.88
C TYR A 848 9.73 -1.40 10.92
N ARG A 849 10.40 -0.26 11.13
CA ARG A 849 11.53 0.17 10.30
C ARG A 849 12.69 -0.80 10.41
N ALA A 850 13.01 -1.23 11.63
CA ALA A 850 14.06 -2.21 11.91
C ALA A 850 13.76 -3.57 11.29
N LEU A 851 12.51 -4.04 11.40
CA LEU A 851 12.09 -5.29 10.78
C LEU A 851 12.28 -5.24 9.26
N GLY A 852 11.88 -4.16 8.60
CA GLY A 852 12.08 -3.98 7.16
C GLY A 852 13.55 -3.99 6.76
N HIS A 853 14.40 -3.31 7.53
CA HIS A 853 15.84 -3.28 7.30
C HIS A 853 16.46 -4.68 7.45
N HIS A 854 16.10 -5.40 8.53
CA HIS A 854 16.52 -6.78 8.76
C HIS A 854 16.09 -7.74 7.64
N CYS A 855 14.87 -7.63 7.14
CA CYS A 855 14.41 -8.40 5.98
C CYS A 855 15.33 -8.19 4.77
N MET A 856 15.75 -6.95 4.50
CA MET A 856 16.67 -6.66 3.39
C MET A 856 18.10 -7.15 3.65
N GLU A 857 18.59 -7.07 4.89
CA GLU A 857 19.90 -7.63 5.24
C GLU A 857 19.94 -9.16 5.05
N SER A 858 18.85 -9.86 5.39
CA SER A 858 18.73 -11.31 5.21
C SER A 858 18.84 -11.75 3.73
N LEU A 859 18.44 -10.89 2.79
CA LEU A 859 18.49 -11.10 1.34
C LEU A 859 19.89 -10.95 0.72
N ILE A 860 20.82 -10.33 1.45
CA ILE A 860 22.17 -9.99 0.95
C ILE A 860 23.25 -10.84 1.63
N ARG A 861 22.82 -11.78 2.47
CA ARG A 861 23.68 -12.76 3.14
C ARG A 861 24.54 -13.54 2.12
N PRO A 862 25.88 -13.57 2.27
CA PRO A 862 26.77 -14.31 1.36
C PRO A 862 26.39 -15.77 1.14
N GLU A 863 25.76 -16.38 2.15
CA GLU A 863 25.20 -17.74 2.18
C GLU A 863 24.23 -17.99 1.03
N LEU A 864 23.42 -16.99 0.70
CA LEU A 864 22.37 -17.07 -0.30
C LEU A 864 22.89 -16.90 -1.72
N LEU A 865 24.06 -16.28 -1.89
CA LEU A 865 24.56 -15.85 -3.20
C LEU A 865 25.61 -16.79 -3.81
N VAL A 866 25.95 -17.90 -3.12
CA VAL A 866 27.00 -18.90 -3.42
C VAL A 866 28.43 -18.30 -3.43
N THR A 867 28.58 -17.07 -3.87
CA THR A 867 29.81 -16.29 -3.95
C THR A 867 29.54 -14.87 -3.43
N PRO A 868 30.42 -14.29 -2.57
CA PRO A 868 30.25 -12.93 -2.07
C PRO A 868 30.07 -11.91 -3.21
N LEU A 869 29.26 -10.87 -2.97
CA LEU A 869 29.13 -9.75 -3.90
C LEU A 869 30.46 -9.02 -4.02
N ALA A 870 30.98 -8.91 -5.23
CA ALA A 870 32.16 -8.08 -5.49
C ALA A 870 31.79 -6.59 -5.34
N PRO A 871 32.73 -5.72 -4.92
CA PRO A 871 32.52 -4.27 -4.99
C PRO A 871 32.12 -3.86 -6.41
N GLY A 872 30.97 -3.20 -6.55
CA GLY A 872 30.42 -2.79 -7.87
C GLY A 872 29.46 -3.79 -8.53
N THR A 873 29.00 -4.83 -7.81
CA THR A 873 27.97 -5.75 -8.34
C THR A 873 26.66 -5.00 -8.63
N THR A 874 26.10 -5.19 -9.83
CA THR A 874 24.84 -4.53 -10.21
C THR A 874 23.64 -5.24 -9.58
N LEU A 875 22.51 -4.52 -9.45
CA LEU A 875 21.25 -5.13 -8.99
C LEU A 875 20.83 -6.32 -9.87
N ARG A 876 21.15 -6.27 -11.18
CA ARG A 876 20.82 -7.33 -12.15
C ARG A 876 21.63 -8.59 -11.88
N ASP A 877 22.93 -8.44 -11.63
CA ASP A 877 23.80 -9.55 -11.26
C ASP A 877 23.37 -10.19 -9.94
N TRP A 878 22.96 -9.36 -8.97
CA TRP A 878 22.43 -9.82 -7.69
C TRP A 878 21.13 -10.62 -7.88
N PHE A 879 20.17 -10.12 -8.64
CA PHE A 879 18.92 -10.82 -8.95
C PHE A 879 19.15 -12.16 -9.65
N GLN A 880 20.06 -12.19 -10.63
CA GLN A 880 20.35 -13.43 -11.35
C GLN A 880 20.99 -14.48 -10.44
N ARG A 881 21.87 -14.07 -9.52
CA ARG A 881 22.46 -14.98 -8.52
C ARG A 881 21.41 -15.47 -7.53
N LEU A 882 20.52 -14.58 -7.10
CA LEU A 882 19.38 -14.93 -6.25
C LEU A 882 18.48 -15.97 -6.94
N ALA A 883 18.15 -15.75 -8.22
CA ALA A 883 17.38 -16.69 -9.04
C ALA A 883 18.07 -18.06 -9.14
N ASN A 884 19.36 -18.08 -9.50
CA ASN A 884 20.12 -19.33 -9.56
C ASN A 884 20.16 -20.08 -8.23
N SER A 885 20.09 -19.37 -7.09
CA SER A 885 20.20 -19.97 -5.77
C SER A 885 18.86 -20.41 -5.17
N LEU A 886 17.77 -19.72 -5.52
CA LEU A 886 16.42 -19.96 -5.00
C LEU A 886 15.50 -20.74 -5.94
N LEU A 887 15.78 -20.73 -7.25
CA LEU A 887 15.00 -21.42 -8.29
C LEU A 887 15.80 -22.53 -8.98
N GLY A 888 17.14 -22.52 -8.90
CA GLY A 888 18.01 -23.44 -9.62
C GLY A 888 18.05 -24.85 -9.03
N GLY A 889 17.31 -25.77 -9.63
CA GLY A 889 17.53 -27.22 -9.53
C GLY A 889 18.55 -27.71 -10.55
#